data_AF-A0A940YRA8-F1
#
_entry.id   AF-A0A940YRA8-F1
#
_cell.length_a   1.000
_cell.length_b   1.000
_cell.length_c   1.000
_cell.angle_alpha   90.00
_cell.angle_beta   90.00
_cell.angle_gamma   90.00
#
_symmetry.space_group_name_H-M   'P 1'
#
loop_
_entity.id
_entity.type
_entity.pdbx_description
1 polymer ?
#
loop_
_entity_poly.entity_id
_entity_poly.type
_entity_poly.pdbx_seq_one_letter_code
_entity_poly.pdbx_strand_id
1 'polypeptide(L)'
;MTRETQHAQHTRHGREHRPAAAPGTWDDPGALHTLRELHRSGALAAEYTAVPSLLARMPRSQLPAAGQLLARLDPKEVRRHAPEVTAVPVAVTGHSTVAPVVAPLTAELARHGLLLEAAVAPYGSYLEDLMRPARAEEPQLTLCLLDAQTVFDDVTTPWRVADVATAARARLALLGSAVRMHQEAGRGLLVLNTVPLLRRFTHQLVDLRSRSRLGAVWRDFNTGLLELAERHPGVVVVDLDPLTGEGVPAYEPRTGQYARARLSDPLLAAYAREAAHVVRARLGRTRKVLVLDLDGTLWGGILGEAGPDGVELGSGLRGEAFQEFQRTVAQLGSQGVLLAVSSKNDDGPVGRTLSGHPGMVLREDDFVRINANWKAKHDNLRDIATRLGLGLDSFVFVDDSLFECGLVADRLPEVAVVRVDAEPALHAPALLADGWFDLFELTEADLERAGRYRTEALRQEFREDTGSYQEYLEGLGIEVALRPPDDTELGRVSQLTLRTNQFHLATERLQVPQVAEWSERPGHHVIAVRARDRFGDHGLVGALFLRRDHETLRIDNFVLSCRVFSRGIEDACLAAVLAFARDTGATAVTGRYLPSPRNTAFASFYADHGFAVTGTDPDAPDAVFFRHDLAAPAPAPAHLRLDAAFGPFDGDRA
;
A
#
# COMPACT_ATOMS: atom_id res chain seq x y z
N MET A 1 -50.80 -31.94 -60.58
CA MET A 1 -51.48 -31.89 -59.26
C MET A 1 -50.72 -32.81 -58.32
N THR A 2 -50.58 -32.36 -57.07
CA THR A 2 -50.03 -33.04 -55.88
C THR A 2 -48.54 -33.44 -55.88
N ARG A 3 -47.77 -32.86 -54.92
CA ARG A 3 -47.27 -33.59 -53.73
C ARG A 3 -46.61 -32.67 -52.70
N GLU A 4 -46.82 -33.07 -51.45
CA GLU A 4 -46.27 -32.54 -50.20
C GLU A 4 -44.80 -32.92 -49.95
N THR A 5 -44.28 -32.30 -48.88
CA THR A 5 -43.34 -32.78 -47.81
C THR A 5 -41.81 -32.60 -47.92
N GLN A 6 -41.30 -31.82 -46.94
CA GLN A 6 -40.07 -32.00 -46.11
C GLN A 6 -38.68 -31.84 -46.77
N HIS A 7 -37.57 -31.41 -46.14
CA HIS A 7 -37.20 -30.73 -44.88
C HIS A 7 -35.65 -30.61 -44.97
N ALA A 8 -35.01 -29.48 -44.68
CA ALA A 8 -33.61 -29.44 -44.20
C ALA A 8 -33.18 -28.03 -43.76
N GLN A 9 -32.47 -28.01 -42.63
CA GLN A 9 -32.04 -26.88 -41.82
C GLN A 9 -30.84 -26.12 -42.41
N HIS A 10 -30.79 -24.81 -42.18
CA HIS A 10 -29.51 -24.13 -41.93
C HIS A 10 -29.66 -23.02 -40.89
N THR A 11 -29.19 -23.33 -39.69
CA THR A 11 -28.95 -22.46 -38.55
C THR A 11 -27.88 -21.42 -38.91
N ARG A 12 -28.25 -20.14 -38.97
CA ARG A 12 -27.29 -19.03 -38.96
C ARG A 12 -27.12 -18.55 -37.52
N HIS A 13 -25.97 -18.87 -36.93
CA HIS A 13 -25.44 -18.14 -35.78
C HIS A 13 -25.15 -16.70 -36.19
N GLY A 14 -26.00 -15.76 -35.76
CA GLY A 14 -25.70 -14.34 -35.79
C GLY A 14 -24.87 -13.97 -34.57
N ARG A 15 -23.56 -13.81 -34.75
CA ARG A 15 -22.76 -12.96 -33.84
C ARG A 15 -23.17 -11.52 -34.15
N GLU A 16 -23.98 -10.92 -33.27
CA GLU A 16 -24.31 -9.51 -33.35
C GLU A 16 -23.05 -8.67 -33.13
N HIS A 17 -22.78 -7.79 -34.08
CA HIS A 17 -21.71 -6.80 -34.00
C HIS A 17 -21.99 -5.84 -32.83
N ARG A 18 -21.12 -5.85 -31.82
CA ARG A 18 -20.97 -4.72 -30.89
C ARG A 18 -20.79 -3.44 -31.71
N PRO A 19 -21.53 -2.35 -31.44
CA PRO A 19 -21.18 -1.05 -32.00
C PRO A 19 -19.79 -0.69 -31.50
N ALA A 20 -18.83 -0.56 -32.42
CA ALA A 20 -17.49 -0.13 -32.09
C ALA A 20 -17.55 1.30 -31.52
N ALA A 21 -16.74 1.56 -30.48
CA ALA A 21 -16.48 2.90 -29.99
C ALA A 21 -16.18 3.84 -31.17
N ALA A 22 -16.64 5.09 -31.09
CA ALA A 22 -16.31 6.09 -32.10
C ALA A 22 -14.77 6.10 -32.29
N PRO A 23 -14.25 5.95 -33.52
CA PRO A 23 -12.82 5.84 -33.73
C PRO A 23 -12.13 7.13 -33.26
N GLY A 24 -11.32 7.03 -32.20
CA GLY A 24 -10.46 8.12 -31.71
C GLY A 24 -10.67 8.63 -30.29
N THR A 25 -11.62 8.10 -29.50
CA THR A 25 -11.80 8.49 -28.08
C THR A 25 -11.58 7.33 -27.12
N TRP A 26 -10.93 7.60 -25.98
CA TRP A 26 -10.75 6.61 -24.90
C TRP A 26 -12.08 6.22 -24.27
N ASP A 27 -12.85 7.25 -23.96
CA ASP A 27 -14.22 7.11 -23.49
C ASP A 27 -15.08 6.43 -24.56
N ASP A 28 -15.88 5.46 -24.12
CA ASP A 28 -16.89 4.77 -24.89
C ASP A 28 -18.28 5.34 -24.55
N PRO A 29 -18.77 6.35 -25.30
CA PRO A 29 -20.11 6.88 -25.11
C PRO A 29 -21.22 5.86 -25.44
N GLY A 30 -20.89 4.75 -26.12
CA GLY A 30 -21.79 3.63 -26.39
C GLY A 30 -22.05 2.74 -25.18
N ALA A 31 -21.19 2.78 -24.15
CA ALA A 31 -21.30 1.93 -22.97
C ALA A 31 -22.66 2.07 -22.26
N LEU A 32 -23.21 3.29 -22.17
CA LEU A 32 -24.51 3.51 -21.55
C LEU A 32 -25.65 2.90 -22.38
N HIS A 33 -25.51 2.87 -23.71
CA HIS A 33 -26.48 2.23 -24.59
C HIS A 33 -26.48 0.71 -24.38
N THR A 34 -25.31 0.08 -24.36
CA THR A 34 -25.16 -1.35 -24.05
C THR A 34 -25.73 -1.69 -22.68
N LEU A 35 -25.46 -0.87 -21.65
CA LEU A 35 -26.02 -1.08 -20.31
C LEU A 35 -27.56 -1.02 -20.31
N ARG A 36 -28.15 -0.09 -21.08
CA ARG A 36 -29.61 0.00 -21.27
C ARG A 36 -30.18 -1.20 -22.01
N GLU A 37 -29.46 -1.77 -22.96
CA GLU A 37 -29.87 -3.00 -23.67
C GLU A 37 -29.90 -4.19 -22.74
N LEU A 38 -28.84 -4.41 -21.96
CA LEU A 38 -28.77 -5.45 -20.93
C LEU A 38 -29.89 -5.30 -19.89
N HIS A 39 -30.21 -4.07 -19.48
CA HIS A 39 -31.31 -3.82 -18.56
C HIS A 39 -32.67 -4.16 -19.19
N ARG A 40 -32.90 -3.77 -20.45
CA ARG A 40 -34.16 -4.03 -21.16
C ARG A 40 -34.37 -5.51 -21.47
N SER A 41 -33.31 -6.26 -21.74
CA SER A 41 -33.40 -7.71 -21.99
C SER A 41 -33.55 -8.53 -20.70
N GLY A 42 -33.37 -7.92 -19.53
CA GLY A 42 -33.33 -8.62 -18.24
C GLY A 42 -32.01 -9.35 -17.96
N ALA A 43 -31.02 -9.26 -18.86
CA ALA A 43 -29.73 -9.94 -18.73
C ALA A 43 -28.75 -9.24 -17.76
N LEU A 44 -29.00 -7.97 -17.40
CA LEU A 44 -28.02 -7.16 -16.65
C LEU A 44 -27.56 -7.76 -15.32
N ALA A 45 -28.44 -8.43 -14.57
CA ALA A 45 -28.05 -9.12 -13.34
C ALA A 45 -27.15 -10.34 -13.61
N ALA A 46 -27.42 -11.06 -14.69
CA ALA A 46 -26.65 -12.22 -15.10
C ALA A 46 -25.28 -11.86 -15.70
N GLU A 47 -25.20 -10.71 -16.35
CA GLU A 47 -23.97 -10.19 -16.99
C GLU A 47 -23.28 -9.10 -16.15
N TYR A 48 -23.51 -9.07 -14.83
CA TYR A 48 -22.99 -8.02 -13.97
C TYR A 48 -21.46 -7.94 -13.98
N THR A 49 -20.76 -9.06 -14.23
CA THR A 49 -19.31 -9.12 -14.36
C THR A 49 -18.74 -8.30 -15.52
N ALA A 50 -19.55 -7.98 -16.53
CA ALA A 50 -19.16 -7.12 -17.64
C ALA A 50 -19.33 -5.62 -17.32
N VAL A 51 -20.12 -5.27 -16.30
CA VAL A 51 -20.43 -3.88 -15.92
C VAL A 51 -19.18 -3.06 -15.59
N PRO A 52 -18.18 -3.54 -14.82
CA PRO A 52 -17.00 -2.76 -14.49
C PRO A 52 -16.26 -2.26 -15.72
N SER A 53 -16.08 -3.12 -16.73
CA SER A 53 -15.42 -2.76 -17.99
C SER A 53 -16.21 -1.73 -18.80
N LEU A 54 -17.55 -1.84 -18.81
CA LEU A 54 -18.41 -0.85 -19.46
C LEU A 54 -18.32 0.52 -18.77
N LEU A 55 -18.31 0.55 -17.44
CA LEU A 55 -18.25 1.80 -16.67
C LEU A 55 -16.86 2.43 -16.66
N ALA A 56 -15.78 1.63 -16.70
CA ALA A 56 -14.41 2.14 -16.66
C ALA A 56 -14.08 3.11 -17.80
N ARG A 57 -14.72 2.94 -18.96
CA ARG A 57 -14.56 3.79 -20.14
C ARG A 57 -15.77 4.70 -20.37
N MET A 58 -16.75 4.72 -19.47
CA MET A 58 -17.93 5.57 -19.65
C MET A 58 -17.59 7.04 -19.35
N PRO A 59 -18.04 8.00 -20.17
CA PRO A 59 -17.91 9.41 -19.82
C PRO A 59 -18.51 9.69 -18.44
N ARG A 60 -17.79 10.43 -17.59
CA ARG A 60 -18.22 10.70 -16.19
C ARG A 60 -19.62 11.32 -16.10
N SER A 61 -20.00 12.14 -17.07
CA SER A 61 -21.34 12.75 -17.15
C SER A 61 -22.48 11.74 -17.32
N GLN A 62 -22.18 10.50 -17.74
CA GLN A 62 -23.15 9.42 -17.95
C GLN A 62 -23.25 8.46 -16.75
N LEU A 63 -22.27 8.45 -15.84
CA LEU A 63 -22.25 7.56 -14.68
C LEU A 63 -23.51 7.67 -13.79
N PRO A 64 -24.07 8.87 -13.51
CA PRO A 64 -25.31 8.96 -12.74
C PRO A 64 -26.48 8.21 -13.39
N ALA A 65 -26.59 8.25 -14.73
CA ALA A 65 -27.64 7.54 -15.46
C ALA A 65 -27.42 6.01 -15.44
N ALA A 66 -26.17 5.55 -15.50
CA ALA A 66 -25.84 4.14 -15.32
C ALA A 66 -26.20 3.67 -13.90
N GLY A 67 -25.87 4.47 -12.88
CA GLY A 67 -26.21 4.21 -11.49
C GLY A 67 -27.71 4.04 -11.26
N GLN A 68 -28.54 4.87 -11.90
CA GLN A 68 -30.00 4.74 -11.83
C GLN A 68 -30.53 3.41 -12.41
N LEU A 69 -29.87 2.84 -13.41
CA LEU A 69 -30.24 1.54 -13.98
C LEU A 69 -29.80 0.40 -13.05
N LEU A 70 -28.56 0.48 -12.55
CA LEU A 70 -27.96 -0.54 -11.69
C LEU A 70 -28.64 -0.61 -10.33
N ALA A 71 -29.05 0.53 -9.76
CA ALA A 71 -29.75 0.60 -8.47
C ALA A 71 -31.15 -0.05 -8.49
N ARG A 72 -31.67 -0.41 -9.68
CA ARG A 72 -32.95 -1.14 -9.82
C ARG A 72 -32.80 -2.66 -9.75
N LEU A 73 -31.57 -3.17 -9.79
CA LEU A 73 -31.32 -4.60 -9.70
C LEU A 73 -31.55 -5.08 -8.27
N ASP A 74 -32.07 -6.29 -8.10
CA ASP A 74 -32.07 -6.98 -6.81
C ASP A 74 -30.66 -7.52 -6.56
N PRO A 75 -29.93 -7.07 -5.51
CA PRO A 75 -28.61 -7.57 -5.20
C PRO A 75 -28.56 -9.09 -4.97
N LYS A 76 -29.66 -9.71 -4.52
CA LYS A 76 -29.74 -11.17 -4.34
C LYS A 76 -29.72 -11.91 -5.66
N GLU A 77 -30.40 -11.39 -6.69
CA GLU A 77 -30.38 -11.97 -8.03
C GLU A 77 -29.01 -11.79 -8.69
N VAL A 78 -28.38 -10.62 -8.52
CA VAL A 78 -27.00 -10.41 -9.01
C VAL A 78 -26.05 -11.43 -8.38
N ARG A 79 -26.08 -11.59 -7.05
CA ARG A 79 -25.23 -12.58 -6.35
C ARG A 79 -25.50 -14.02 -6.73
N ARG A 80 -26.74 -14.34 -7.11
CA ARG A 80 -27.10 -15.69 -7.60
C ARG A 80 -26.43 -16.00 -8.93
N HIS A 81 -26.30 -15.02 -9.81
CA HIS A 81 -25.68 -15.19 -11.12
C HIS A 81 -24.16 -14.95 -11.13
N ALA A 82 -23.67 -14.05 -10.27
CA ALA A 82 -22.27 -13.66 -10.17
C ALA A 82 -21.80 -13.68 -8.70
N PRO A 83 -21.68 -14.87 -8.07
CA PRO A 83 -21.31 -15.02 -6.66
C PRO A 83 -19.91 -14.48 -6.31
N GLU A 84 -19.04 -14.30 -7.30
CA GLU A 84 -17.72 -13.69 -7.19
C GLU A 84 -17.77 -12.16 -6.96
N VAL A 85 -18.88 -11.51 -7.29
CA VAL A 85 -19.05 -10.07 -7.10
C VAL A 85 -19.24 -9.79 -5.61
N THR A 86 -18.35 -8.97 -5.07
CA THR A 86 -18.39 -8.61 -3.65
C THR A 86 -19.51 -7.61 -3.39
N ALA A 87 -20.49 -8.03 -2.60
CA ALA A 87 -21.55 -7.15 -2.11
C ALA A 87 -21.05 -6.30 -0.93
N VAL A 88 -21.47 -5.03 -0.92
CA VAL A 88 -21.10 -4.04 0.08
C VAL A 88 -22.38 -3.46 0.69
N PRO A 89 -22.78 -3.94 1.88
CA PRO A 89 -23.84 -3.34 2.65
C PRO A 89 -23.42 -1.94 3.15
N VAL A 90 -24.23 -0.92 2.83
CA VAL A 90 -23.96 0.48 3.22
C VAL A 90 -25.22 1.11 3.80
N ALA A 91 -25.15 1.55 5.05
CA ALA A 91 -26.16 2.43 5.62
C ALA A 91 -25.91 3.86 5.15
N VAL A 92 -26.96 4.57 4.72
CA VAL A 92 -26.90 5.98 4.32
C VAL A 92 -27.89 6.75 5.18
N THR A 93 -27.38 7.67 5.99
CA THR A 93 -28.17 8.59 6.80
C THR A 93 -27.67 10.01 6.61
N GLY A 94 -28.39 11.00 7.11
CA GLY A 94 -27.94 12.38 7.05
C GLY A 94 -28.93 13.37 7.62
N HIS A 95 -28.48 14.61 7.69
CA HIS A 95 -29.30 15.72 8.12
C HIS A 95 -30.44 16.02 7.13
N SER A 96 -30.13 15.97 5.83
CA SER A 96 -31.08 16.23 4.74
C SER A 96 -31.52 14.98 3.99
N THR A 97 -32.30 15.14 2.91
CA THR A 97 -32.68 14.04 2.02
C THR A 97 -31.43 13.49 1.32
N VAL A 98 -31.03 12.26 1.64
CA VAL A 98 -29.79 11.62 1.16
C VAL A 98 -29.99 10.53 0.10
N ALA A 99 -31.22 10.07 -0.13
CA ALA A 99 -31.52 9.03 -1.12
C ALA A 99 -30.90 9.26 -2.53
N PRO A 100 -30.77 10.51 -3.05
CA PRO A 100 -30.15 10.75 -4.35
C PRO A 100 -28.68 10.31 -4.46
N VAL A 101 -27.96 10.07 -3.36
CA VAL A 101 -26.57 9.56 -3.38
C VAL A 101 -26.47 8.09 -3.82
N VAL A 102 -27.55 7.32 -3.70
CA VAL A 102 -27.52 5.86 -3.93
C VAL A 102 -27.15 5.53 -5.38
N ALA A 103 -27.75 6.21 -6.35
CA ALA A 103 -27.47 5.98 -7.77
C ALA A 103 -26.00 6.26 -8.13
N PRO A 104 -25.41 7.45 -7.87
CA PRO A 104 -24.00 7.67 -8.17
C PRO A 104 -23.08 6.74 -7.37
N LEU A 105 -23.39 6.42 -6.11
CA LEU A 105 -22.60 5.45 -5.33
C LEU A 105 -22.65 4.05 -5.95
N THR A 106 -23.81 3.62 -6.45
CA THR A 106 -23.94 2.35 -7.17
C THR A 106 -23.07 2.33 -8.42
N ALA A 107 -23.05 3.42 -9.19
CA ALA A 107 -22.23 3.51 -10.39
C ALA A 107 -20.73 3.39 -10.07
N GLU A 108 -20.24 4.13 -9.07
CA GLU A 108 -18.83 4.14 -8.71
C GLU A 108 -18.38 2.80 -8.09
N LEU A 109 -19.19 2.19 -7.23
CA LEU A 109 -18.91 0.86 -6.72
C LEU A 109 -18.92 -0.20 -7.84
N ALA A 110 -19.91 -0.16 -8.73
CA ALA A 110 -19.98 -1.08 -9.86
C ALA A 110 -18.79 -0.93 -10.81
N ARG A 111 -18.29 0.30 -11.01
CA ARG A 111 -17.07 0.57 -11.80
C ARG A 111 -15.83 -0.12 -11.20
N HIS A 112 -15.84 -0.38 -9.90
CA HIS A 112 -14.80 -1.12 -9.19
C HIS A 112 -15.13 -2.61 -8.94
N GLY A 113 -16.16 -3.15 -9.61
CA GLY A 113 -16.56 -4.55 -9.44
C GLY A 113 -17.19 -4.87 -8.08
N LEU A 114 -17.83 -3.87 -7.47
CA LEU A 114 -18.52 -3.99 -6.18
C LEU A 114 -20.02 -3.79 -6.38
N LEU A 115 -20.82 -4.57 -5.66
CA LEU A 115 -22.27 -4.50 -5.69
C LEU A 115 -22.77 -3.76 -4.44
N LEU A 116 -23.44 -2.62 -4.61
CA LEU A 116 -24.01 -1.87 -3.50
C LEU A 116 -25.28 -2.55 -2.94
N GLU A 117 -25.33 -2.74 -1.62
CA GLU A 117 -26.55 -3.07 -0.87
C GLU A 117 -26.89 -1.90 0.06
N ALA A 118 -27.63 -0.92 -0.46
CA ALA A 118 -27.92 0.32 0.26
C ALA A 118 -29.12 0.21 1.20
N ALA A 119 -28.95 0.69 2.43
CA ALA A 119 -30.04 0.92 3.39
C ALA A 119 -30.12 2.42 3.71
N VAL A 120 -31.15 3.10 3.19
CA VAL A 120 -31.32 4.55 3.36
C VAL A 120 -32.23 4.85 4.53
N ALA A 121 -31.76 5.67 5.47
CA ALA A 121 -32.53 6.09 6.63
C ALA A 121 -33.53 7.21 6.29
N PRO A 122 -34.59 7.39 7.10
CA PRO A 122 -35.49 8.53 6.98
C PRO A 122 -34.78 9.89 7.11
N TYR A 123 -35.43 10.94 6.60
CA TYR A 123 -34.94 12.31 6.72
C TYR A 123 -34.70 12.71 8.18
N GLY A 124 -33.50 13.21 8.50
CA GLY A 124 -33.18 13.84 9.78
C GLY A 124 -32.97 12.87 10.96
N SER A 125 -32.95 11.55 10.74
CA SER A 125 -32.75 10.56 11.80
C SER A 125 -31.29 10.29 12.16
N TYR A 126 -30.32 10.95 11.51
CA TYR A 126 -28.90 10.62 11.59
C TYR A 126 -28.33 10.48 13.01
N LEU A 127 -28.71 11.36 13.95
CA LEU A 127 -28.25 11.22 15.33
C LEU A 127 -28.79 9.96 16.01
N GLU A 128 -30.07 9.67 15.82
CA GLU A 128 -30.68 8.44 16.34
C GLU A 128 -30.02 7.21 15.70
N ASP A 129 -29.78 7.25 14.39
CA ASP A 129 -29.14 6.17 13.64
C ASP A 129 -27.71 5.88 14.12
N LEU A 130 -26.95 6.92 14.46
CA LEU A 130 -25.58 6.79 14.95
C LEU A 130 -25.50 6.37 16.43
N MET A 131 -26.45 6.79 17.26
CA MET A 131 -26.43 6.55 18.71
C MET A 131 -27.17 5.29 19.15
N ARG A 132 -28.00 4.68 18.28
CA ARG A 132 -28.77 3.49 18.65
C ARG A 132 -27.87 2.24 18.83
N PRO A 133 -28.29 1.24 19.63
CA PRO A 133 -27.55 -0.03 19.79
C PRO A 133 -27.44 -0.81 18.47
N ALA A 134 -26.30 -1.47 18.22
CA ALA A 134 -26.06 -2.28 17.02
C ALA A 134 -27.04 -3.47 16.93
N ARG A 135 -27.41 -3.85 15.70
CA ARG A 135 -28.21 -5.04 15.39
C ARG A 135 -27.34 -6.06 14.64
N ALA A 136 -27.69 -7.34 14.74
CA ALA A 136 -26.89 -8.45 14.19
C ALA A 136 -26.69 -8.40 12.66
N GLU A 137 -27.57 -7.74 11.92
CA GLU A 137 -27.54 -7.63 10.45
C GLU A 137 -27.10 -6.24 9.96
N GLU A 138 -26.35 -5.48 10.76
CA GLU A 138 -25.97 -4.12 10.36
C GLU A 138 -24.82 -4.06 9.35
N PRO A 139 -24.89 -3.13 8.38
CA PRO A 139 -23.79 -2.88 7.46
C PRO A 139 -22.56 -2.42 8.24
N GLN A 140 -21.38 -2.90 7.83
CA GLN A 140 -20.09 -2.50 8.43
C GLN A 140 -19.58 -1.14 7.91
N LEU A 141 -20.41 -0.42 7.16
CA LEU A 141 -20.15 0.91 6.63
C LEU A 141 -21.40 1.78 6.75
N THR A 142 -21.23 2.95 7.35
CA THR A 142 -22.26 3.98 7.46
C THR A 142 -21.77 5.27 6.83
N LEU A 143 -22.51 5.81 5.86
CA LEU A 143 -22.34 7.16 5.34
C LEU A 143 -23.32 8.09 6.07
N CYS A 144 -22.81 9.12 6.74
CA CYS A 144 -23.62 10.13 7.40
C CYS A 144 -23.36 11.50 6.77
N LEU A 145 -24.31 11.96 5.94
CA LEU A 145 -24.16 13.20 5.19
C LEU A 145 -24.63 14.41 5.98
N LEU A 146 -23.73 15.37 6.17
CA LEU A 146 -23.94 16.63 6.87
C LEU A 146 -24.10 17.78 5.87
N ASP A 147 -24.91 18.77 6.23
CA ASP A 147 -25.13 20.00 5.45
C ASP A 147 -25.22 21.22 6.37
N ALA A 148 -25.29 22.43 5.80
CA ALA A 148 -25.21 23.67 6.59
C ALA A 148 -26.33 23.79 7.64
N GLN A 149 -27.50 23.19 7.41
CA GLN A 149 -28.61 23.21 8.36
C GLN A 149 -28.31 22.37 9.62
N THR A 150 -27.33 21.46 9.57
CA THR A 150 -26.82 20.75 10.75
C THR A 150 -26.45 21.71 11.88
N VAL A 151 -25.95 22.91 11.54
CA VAL A 151 -25.69 23.99 12.50
C VAL A 151 -26.82 25.02 12.51
N PHE A 152 -27.29 25.46 11.34
CA PHE A 152 -28.21 26.59 11.25
C PHE A 152 -29.64 26.29 11.73
N ASP A 153 -30.05 25.03 11.86
CA ASP A 153 -31.37 24.70 12.43
C ASP A 153 -31.44 25.02 13.94
N ASP A 154 -30.29 25.11 14.63
CA ASP A 154 -30.20 25.52 16.04
C ASP A 154 -30.01 27.04 16.22
N VAL A 155 -30.02 27.81 15.12
CA VAL A 155 -29.76 29.26 15.14
C VAL A 155 -31.04 30.05 14.95
N THR A 156 -31.51 30.70 16.01
CA THR A 156 -32.72 31.54 15.97
C THR A 156 -32.52 32.82 15.15
N THR A 157 -33.51 33.19 14.34
CA THR A 157 -33.50 34.44 13.56
C THR A 157 -34.22 35.58 14.32
N PRO A 158 -33.66 36.81 14.39
CA PRO A 158 -32.38 37.24 13.82
C PRO A 158 -31.18 36.72 14.62
N TRP A 159 -30.07 36.45 13.93
CA TRP A 159 -28.87 35.85 14.51
C TRP A 159 -27.64 36.76 14.39
N ARG A 160 -26.65 36.52 15.25
CA ARG A 160 -25.29 37.07 15.21
C ARG A 160 -24.29 35.94 15.04
N VAL A 161 -23.05 36.28 14.64
CA VAL A 161 -21.98 35.29 14.46
C VAL A 161 -21.70 34.48 15.75
N ALA A 162 -21.87 35.09 16.93
CA ALA A 162 -21.71 34.41 18.21
C ALA A 162 -22.74 33.30 18.45
N ASP A 163 -23.96 33.46 17.92
CA ASP A 163 -25.02 32.45 18.02
C ASP A 163 -24.67 31.24 17.16
N VAL A 164 -24.20 31.49 15.92
CA VAL A 164 -23.68 30.43 15.02
C VAL A 164 -22.49 29.71 15.64
N ALA A 165 -21.56 30.43 16.26
CA ALA A 165 -20.41 29.82 16.93
C ALA A 165 -20.81 28.92 18.10
N THR A 166 -21.87 29.31 18.82
CA THR A 166 -22.40 28.51 19.94
C THR A 166 -23.09 27.25 19.42
N ALA A 167 -23.93 27.38 18.39
CA ALA A 167 -24.58 26.24 17.73
C ALA A 167 -23.55 25.27 17.13
N ALA A 168 -22.53 25.78 16.43
CA ALA A 168 -21.49 24.96 15.81
C ALA A 168 -20.71 24.14 16.85
N ARG A 169 -20.29 24.75 17.97
CA ARG A 169 -19.61 24.03 19.06
C ARG A 169 -20.50 22.97 19.70
N ALA A 170 -21.75 23.31 20.00
CA ALA A 170 -22.70 22.37 20.59
C ALA A 170 -22.96 21.17 19.66
N ARG A 171 -23.14 21.44 18.36
CA ARG A 171 -23.36 20.43 17.33
C ARG A 171 -22.15 19.53 17.14
N LEU A 172 -20.94 20.09 17.13
CA LEU A 172 -19.70 19.32 17.05
C LEU A 172 -19.53 18.38 18.25
N ALA A 173 -19.83 18.85 19.47
CA ALA A 173 -19.77 18.01 20.67
C ALA A 173 -20.78 16.85 20.63
N LEU A 174 -21.98 17.11 20.09
CA LEU A 174 -23.01 16.09 19.91
C LEU A 174 -22.58 15.05 18.85
N LEU A 175 -22.05 15.50 17.71
CA LEU A 175 -21.49 14.62 16.68
C LEU A 175 -20.34 13.77 17.23
N GLY A 176 -19.43 14.34 18.02
CA GLY A 176 -18.36 13.58 18.67
C GLY A 176 -18.89 12.51 19.62
N SER A 177 -19.99 12.77 20.33
CA SER A 177 -20.65 11.76 21.17
C SER A 177 -21.31 10.66 20.33
N ALA A 178 -21.98 11.02 19.23
CA ALA A 178 -22.58 10.07 18.31
C ALA A 178 -21.53 9.17 17.63
N VAL A 179 -20.40 9.75 17.22
CA VAL A 179 -19.24 9.01 16.69
C VAL A 179 -18.74 8.00 17.71
N ARG A 180 -18.50 8.43 18.96
CA ARG A 180 -18.03 7.52 20.02
C ARG A 180 -19.00 6.36 20.23
N MET A 181 -20.30 6.64 20.33
CA MET A 181 -21.32 5.60 20.50
C MET A 181 -21.38 4.64 19.30
N HIS A 182 -21.24 5.17 18.07
CA HIS A 182 -21.20 4.35 16.87
C HIS A 182 -20.01 3.37 16.89
N GLN A 183 -18.83 3.86 17.29
CA GLN A 183 -17.60 3.07 17.39
C GLN A 183 -17.70 2.02 18.52
N GLU A 184 -18.17 2.42 19.71
CA GLU A 184 -18.38 1.51 20.86
C GLU A 184 -19.40 0.40 20.54
N ALA A 185 -20.40 0.69 19.72
CA ALA A 185 -21.37 -0.30 19.26
C ALA A 185 -20.81 -1.28 18.21
N GLY A 186 -19.58 -1.08 17.71
CA GLY A 186 -18.93 -1.98 16.74
C GLY A 186 -19.58 -1.96 15.35
N ARG A 187 -20.22 -0.86 14.97
CA ARG A 187 -20.96 -0.68 13.70
C ARG A 187 -20.07 -0.53 12.45
N GLY A 188 -18.76 -0.76 12.60
CA GLY A 188 -17.78 -0.64 11.52
C GLY A 188 -17.41 0.81 11.19
N LEU A 189 -17.06 1.04 9.92
CA LEU A 189 -16.52 2.30 9.44
C LEU A 189 -17.63 3.36 9.33
N LEU A 190 -17.40 4.54 9.89
CA LEU A 190 -18.27 5.70 9.75
C LEU A 190 -17.62 6.73 8.82
N VAL A 191 -18.32 7.14 7.77
CA VAL A 191 -17.87 8.19 6.85
C VAL A 191 -18.74 9.42 7.05
N LEU A 192 -18.12 10.52 7.49
CA LEU A 192 -18.71 11.85 7.57
C LEU A 192 -18.24 12.72 6.40
N ASN A 193 -18.74 13.94 6.32
CA ASN A 193 -18.23 14.96 5.42
C ASN A 193 -18.10 16.32 6.12
N THR A 194 -17.17 17.16 5.66
CA THR A 194 -17.16 18.58 6.03
C THR A 194 -18.33 19.31 5.37
N VAL A 195 -18.67 20.51 5.87
CA VAL A 195 -19.86 21.22 5.42
C VAL A 195 -19.47 22.52 4.70
N PRO A 196 -19.87 22.74 3.43
CA PRO A 196 -19.58 23.99 2.72
C PRO A 196 -20.30 25.21 3.32
N LEU A 197 -19.59 26.33 3.48
CA LEU A 197 -20.21 27.60 3.90
C LEU A 197 -20.96 28.26 2.73
N LEU A 198 -22.29 28.24 2.78
CA LEU A 198 -23.10 28.78 1.69
C LEU A 198 -23.18 30.32 1.69
N ARG A 199 -23.10 30.92 0.50
CA ARG A 199 -23.24 32.37 0.26
C ARG A 199 -24.50 32.97 0.89
N ARG A 200 -25.59 32.21 0.91
CA ARG A 200 -26.88 32.64 1.48
C ARG A 200 -26.82 32.99 2.97
N PHE A 201 -25.84 32.50 3.72
CA PHE A 201 -25.64 32.86 5.13
C PHE A 201 -24.70 34.04 5.29
N THR A 202 -23.56 34.02 4.58
CA THR A 202 -22.57 35.10 4.65
C THR A 202 -23.15 36.45 4.20
N HIS A 203 -24.04 36.44 3.20
CA HIS A 203 -24.61 37.68 2.65
C HIS A 203 -25.82 38.21 3.43
N GLN A 204 -26.23 37.56 4.53
CA GLN A 204 -27.16 38.15 5.50
C GLN A 204 -26.44 39.12 6.46
N LEU A 205 -25.11 38.98 6.60
CA LEU A 205 -24.26 39.91 7.35
C LEU A 205 -23.87 41.06 6.43
N VAL A 206 -24.19 42.29 6.83
CA VAL A 206 -23.96 43.48 6.00
C VAL A 206 -22.50 43.95 6.04
N ASP A 207 -21.82 43.78 7.17
CA ASP A 207 -20.44 44.24 7.35
C ASP A 207 -19.42 43.13 7.08
N LEU A 208 -18.29 43.50 6.48
CA LEU A 208 -17.23 42.55 6.10
C LEU A 208 -16.58 41.88 7.31
N ARG A 209 -16.50 42.56 8.46
CA ARG A 209 -15.87 42.02 9.67
C ARG A 209 -16.67 40.85 10.23
N SER A 210 -17.99 40.96 10.28
CA SER A 210 -18.88 39.86 10.68
C SER A 210 -18.83 38.71 9.67
N ARG A 211 -18.75 38.99 8.35
CA ARG A 211 -18.55 37.94 7.34
C ARG A 211 -17.25 37.16 7.55
N SER A 212 -16.13 37.86 7.77
CA SER A 212 -14.85 37.22 8.07
C SER A 212 -14.91 36.39 9.35
N ARG A 213 -15.56 36.90 10.41
CA ARG A 213 -15.75 36.15 11.65
C ARG A 213 -16.59 34.89 11.46
N LEU A 214 -17.67 34.94 10.70
CA LEU A 214 -18.46 33.76 10.35
C LEU A 214 -17.61 32.74 9.58
N GLY A 215 -16.78 33.21 8.65
CA GLY A 215 -15.85 32.36 7.90
C GLY A 215 -14.81 31.66 8.79
N ALA A 216 -14.35 32.30 9.88
CA ALA A 216 -13.47 31.66 10.86
C ALA A 216 -14.22 30.59 11.66
N VAL A 217 -15.37 30.96 12.25
CA VAL A 217 -16.23 30.03 13.01
C VAL A 217 -16.58 28.77 12.21
N TRP A 218 -16.86 28.93 10.93
CA TRP A 218 -17.23 27.80 10.07
C TRP A 218 -16.05 26.89 9.75
N ARG A 219 -14.86 27.46 9.55
CA ARG A 219 -13.63 26.68 9.39
C ARG A 219 -13.29 25.91 10.66
N ASP A 220 -13.41 26.55 11.83
CA ASP A 220 -13.20 25.87 13.11
C ASP A 220 -14.14 24.66 13.29
N PHE A 221 -15.41 24.79 12.84
CA PHE A 221 -16.35 23.67 12.84
C PHE A 221 -15.90 22.52 11.93
N ASN A 222 -15.50 22.83 10.68
CA ASN A 222 -15.01 21.82 9.74
C ASN A 222 -13.69 21.18 10.19
N THR A 223 -12.76 21.96 10.76
CA THR A 223 -11.54 21.45 11.40
C THR A 223 -11.90 20.44 12.48
N GLY A 224 -12.84 20.79 13.36
CA GLY A 224 -13.29 19.88 14.41
C GLY A 224 -13.93 18.58 13.89
N LEU A 225 -14.59 18.61 12.72
CA LEU A 225 -15.07 17.40 12.05
C LEU A 225 -13.90 16.56 11.54
N LEU A 226 -12.92 17.15 10.86
CA LEU A 226 -11.72 16.45 10.36
C LEU A 226 -10.93 15.80 11.50
N GLU A 227 -10.77 16.50 12.64
CA GLU A 227 -10.12 15.98 13.85
C GLU A 227 -10.87 14.78 14.49
N LEU A 228 -12.12 14.48 14.10
CA LEU A 228 -12.79 13.25 14.53
C LEU A 228 -12.15 12.01 13.90
N ALA A 229 -11.65 12.09 12.66
CA ALA A 229 -10.95 10.97 12.01
C ALA A 229 -9.62 10.66 12.70
N GLU A 230 -8.87 11.69 13.13
CA GLU A 230 -7.61 11.51 13.86
C GLU A 230 -7.81 10.85 15.23
N ARG A 231 -8.91 11.18 15.92
CA ARG A 231 -9.21 10.65 17.25
C ARG A 231 -9.86 9.27 17.23
N HIS A 232 -10.46 8.88 16.10
CA HIS A 232 -11.25 7.66 15.99
C HIS A 232 -10.88 6.90 14.71
N PRO A 233 -10.03 5.85 14.78
CA PRO A 233 -9.55 5.11 13.61
C PRO A 233 -10.65 4.49 12.73
N GLY A 234 -11.83 4.23 13.29
CA GLY A 234 -13.00 3.76 12.54
C GLY A 234 -13.86 4.87 11.93
N VAL A 235 -13.32 6.08 11.78
CA VAL A 235 -13.98 7.24 11.19
C VAL A 235 -13.14 7.81 10.06
N VAL A 236 -13.80 8.11 8.94
CA VAL A 236 -13.24 8.92 7.85
C VAL A 236 -14.11 10.15 7.68
N VAL A 237 -13.50 11.30 7.39
CA VAL A 237 -14.23 12.50 7.00
C VAL A 237 -13.81 12.91 5.60
N VAL A 238 -14.75 12.87 4.66
CA VAL A 238 -14.54 13.36 3.29
C VAL A 238 -14.62 14.88 3.31
N ASP A 239 -13.52 15.54 2.97
CA ASP A 239 -13.51 17.00 2.85
C ASP A 239 -14.18 17.44 1.54
N LEU A 240 -15.27 18.21 1.65
CA LEU A 240 -16.00 18.76 0.51
C LEU A 240 -15.40 20.07 -0.01
N ASP A 241 -14.50 20.72 0.73
CA ASP A 241 -13.90 21.98 0.30
C ASP A 241 -13.12 21.82 -1.03
N PRO A 242 -12.28 20.77 -1.23
CA PRO A 242 -11.65 20.51 -2.53
C PRO A 242 -12.65 20.37 -3.68
N LEU A 243 -13.73 19.60 -3.48
CA LEU A 243 -14.76 19.38 -4.51
C LEU A 243 -15.46 20.69 -4.88
N THR A 244 -15.81 21.51 -3.90
CA THR A 244 -16.42 22.82 -4.17
C THR A 244 -15.43 23.83 -4.77
N GLY A 245 -14.13 23.69 -4.46
CA GLY A 245 -13.03 24.45 -5.05
C GLY A 245 -12.86 24.19 -6.55
N GLU A 246 -13.16 22.98 -7.01
CA GLU A 246 -13.24 22.61 -8.43
C GLU A 246 -14.50 23.15 -9.14
N GLY A 247 -15.35 23.89 -8.42
CA GLY A 247 -16.56 24.48 -8.97
C GLY A 247 -17.78 23.57 -8.92
N VAL A 248 -17.73 22.43 -8.20
CA VAL A 248 -18.90 21.59 -7.97
C VAL A 248 -19.89 22.37 -7.09
N PRO A 249 -21.12 22.65 -7.56
CA PRO A 249 -22.06 23.49 -6.83
C PRO A 249 -22.50 22.78 -5.55
N ALA A 250 -22.34 23.39 -4.37
CA ALA A 250 -22.71 22.72 -3.12
C ALA A 250 -24.22 22.58 -2.87
N TYR A 251 -25.02 23.53 -3.39
CA TYR A 251 -26.44 23.67 -3.06
C TYR A 251 -27.25 24.15 -4.25
N GLU A 252 -28.41 23.52 -4.51
CA GLU A 252 -29.41 24.00 -5.46
C GLU A 252 -30.65 24.51 -4.71
N PRO A 253 -31.01 25.81 -4.80
CA PRO A 253 -32.07 26.40 -3.98
C PRO A 253 -33.45 25.76 -4.10
N ARG A 254 -33.84 25.36 -5.31
CA ARG A 254 -35.18 24.81 -5.59
C ARG A 254 -35.37 23.47 -4.90
N THR A 255 -34.47 22.53 -5.13
CA THR A 255 -34.52 21.20 -4.50
C THR A 255 -34.31 21.28 -2.99
N GLY A 256 -33.43 22.17 -2.54
CA GLY A 256 -33.23 22.44 -1.11
C GLY A 256 -34.49 22.93 -0.40
N GLN A 257 -35.27 23.82 -1.02
CA GLN A 257 -36.48 24.36 -0.38
C GLN A 257 -37.68 23.42 -0.47
N TYR A 258 -37.88 22.76 -1.62
CA TYR A 258 -39.10 21.99 -1.87
C TYR A 258 -38.96 20.50 -1.54
N ALA A 259 -37.76 19.92 -1.64
CA ALA A 259 -37.49 18.50 -1.40
C ALA A 259 -36.57 18.24 -0.20
N ARG A 260 -36.18 19.31 0.53
CA ARG A 260 -35.20 19.25 1.63
C ARG A 260 -33.89 18.56 1.26
N ALA A 261 -33.51 18.60 -0.01
CA ALA A 261 -32.23 18.10 -0.52
C ALA A 261 -31.19 19.23 -0.39
N ARG A 262 -30.44 19.24 0.71
CA ARG A 262 -29.54 20.35 1.06
C ARG A 262 -28.12 20.22 0.48
N LEU A 263 -27.85 19.11 -0.18
CA LEU A 263 -26.67 18.89 -1.02
C LEU A 263 -27.15 18.77 -2.47
N SER A 264 -26.44 19.38 -3.41
CA SER A 264 -26.79 19.31 -4.83
C SER A 264 -26.52 17.92 -5.42
N ASP A 265 -27.20 17.56 -6.51
CA ASP A 265 -26.94 16.29 -7.20
C ASP A 265 -25.48 16.18 -7.70
N PRO A 266 -24.85 17.23 -8.30
CA PRO A 266 -23.43 17.19 -8.65
C PRO A 266 -22.50 16.94 -7.44
N LEU A 267 -22.78 17.56 -6.29
CA LEU A 267 -21.97 17.35 -5.09
C LEU A 267 -22.16 15.95 -4.52
N LEU A 268 -23.39 15.41 -4.52
CA LEU A 268 -23.65 14.03 -4.12
C LEU A 268 -22.96 13.02 -5.04
N ALA A 269 -22.88 13.30 -6.35
CA ALA A 269 -22.14 12.47 -7.29
C ALA A 269 -20.62 12.49 -7.03
N ALA A 270 -20.05 13.68 -6.79
CA ALA A 270 -18.65 13.82 -6.42
C ALA A 270 -18.33 13.14 -5.08
N TYR A 271 -19.17 13.35 -4.06
CA TYR A 271 -19.04 12.67 -2.76
C TYR A 271 -19.15 11.15 -2.89
N ALA A 272 -20.08 10.64 -3.69
CA ALA A 272 -20.25 9.21 -3.90
C ALA A 272 -19.00 8.54 -4.46
N ARG A 273 -18.22 9.26 -5.27
CA ARG A 273 -16.94 8.81 -5.79
C ARG A 273 -15.88 8.71 -4.69
N GLU A 274 -15.72 9.74 -3.88
CA GLU A 274 -14.82 9.69 -2.71
C GLU A 274 -15.23 8.58 -1.74
N ALA A 275 -16.52 8.42 -1.47
CA ALA A 275 -17.03 7.33 -0.63
C ALA A 275 -16.74 5.94 -1.24
N ALA A 276 -16.82 5.78 -2.56
CA ALA A 276 -16.46 4.54 -3.23
C ALA A 276 -14.95 4.24 -3.14
N HIS A 277 -14.09 5.26 -3.15
CA HIS A 277 -12.64 5.10 -2.93
C HIS A 277 -12.36 4.65 -1.49
N VAL A 278 -13.04 5.23 -0.49
CA VAL A 278 -12.98 4.79 0.91
C VAL A 278 -13.41 3.33 1.06
N VAL A 279 -14.51 2.92 0.40
CA VAL A 279 -14.96 1.52 0.38
C VAL A 279 -13.89 0.61 -0.23
N ARG A 280 -13.34 0.98 -1.39
CA ARG A 280 -12.30 0.22 -2.08
C ARG A 280 -11.07 0.04 -1.19
N ALA A 281 -10.63 1.11 -0.54
CA ALA A 281 -9.54 1.07 0.41
C ALA A 281 -9.84 0.13 1.59
N ARG A 282 -11.06 0.18 2.13
CA ARG A 282 -11.49 -0.65 3.27
C ARG A 282 -11.49 -2.13 2.95
N LEU A 283 -11.73 -2.48 1.69
CA LEU A 283 -11.68 -3.85 1.17
C LEU A 283 -10.26 -4.30 0.80
N GLY A 284 -9.23 -3.47 1.02
CA GLY A 284 -7.84 -3.79 0.70
C GLY A 284 -7.55 -3.82 -0.81
N ARG A 285 -8.40 -3.19 -1.63
CA ARG A 285 -8.28 -3.14 -3.10
C ARG A 285 -7.55 -1.88 -3.59
N THR A 286 -6.58 -1.41 -2.80
CA THR A 286 -5.72 -0.27 -3.14
C THR A 286 -4.59 -0.72 -4.06
N ARG A 287 -4.09 0.20 -4.87
CA ARG A 287 -2.95 -0.07 -5.76
C ARG A 287 -1.65 0.29 -5.05
N LYS A 288 -0.55 -0.29 -5.51
CA LYS A 288 0.79 -0.18 -4.90
C LYS A 288 1.86 0.22 -5.90
N VAL A 289 1.63 -0.02 -7.19
CA VAL A 289 2.61 0.22 -8.26
C VAL A 289 2.02 1.18 -9.28
N LEU A 290 2.78 2.23 -9.59
CA LEU A 290 2.51 3.16 -10.69
C LEU A 290 3.51 2.88 -11.81
N VAL A 291 3.01 2.37 -12.94
CA VAL A 291 3.79 2.12 -14.15
C VAL A 291 3.53 3.23 -15.14
N LEU A 292 4.59 3.91 -15.58
CA LEU A 292 4.53 5.09 -16.42
C LEU A 292 5.14 4.78 -17.79
N ASP A 293 4.51 5.28 -18.86
CA ASP A 293 5.23 5.54 -20.09
C ASP A 293 6.16 6.76 -19.95
N LEU A 294 7.02 6.98 -20.95
CA LEU A 294 7.97 8.08 -21.02
C LEU A 294 7.55 9.14 -22.05
N ASP A 295 7.71 8.83 -23.34
CA ASP A 295 7.38 9.72 -24.45
C ASP A 295 5.90 10.14 -24.39
N GLY A 296 5.62 11.43 -24.49
CA GLY A 296 4.25 11.97 -24.38
C GLY A 296 3.65 11.93 -22.98
N THR A 297 4.29 11.29 -22.00
CA THR A 297 3.77 11.08 -20.63
C THR A 297 4.59 11.81 -19.57
N LEU A 298 5.89 11.54 -19.45
CA LEU A 298 6.81 12.24 -18.54
C LEU A 298 7.52 13.42 -19.19
N TRP A 299 7.61 13.46 -20.50
CA TRP A 299 8.13 14.58 -21.29
C TRP A 299 7.43 14.65 -22.64
N GLY A 300 7.54 15.80 -23.31
CA GLY A 300 7.02 15.98 -24.66
C GLY A 300 7.98 15.46 -25.73
N GLY A 301 7.42 15.00 -26.86
CA GLY A 301 8.19 14.50 -27.99
C GLY A 301 8.57 13.02 -27.88
N ILE A 302 9.31 12.55 -28.89
CA ILE A 302 9.78 11.16 -29.02
C ILE A 302 11.29 11.14 -28.82
N LEU A 303 11.76 10.48 -27.76
CA LEU A 303 13.18 10.45 -27.39
C LEU A 303 14.07 9.91 -28.52
N GLY A 304 13.60 8.89 -29.24
CA GLY A 304 14.33 8.30 -30.36
C GLY A 304 14.58 9.26 -31.53
N GLU A 305 13.75 10.29 -31.68
CA GLU A 305 13.85 11.28 -32.76
C GLU A 305 14.59 12.55 -32.30
N ALA A 306 14.24 13.05 -31.10
CA ALA A 306 14.75 14.31 -30.58
C ALA A 306 16.10 14.16 -29.85
N GLY A 307 16.41 12.96 -29.35
CA GLY A 307 17.53 12.71 -28.46
C GLY A 307 17.31 13.25 -27.03
N PRO A 308 18.20 12.92 -26.08
CA PRO A 308 18.02 13.29 -24.66
C PRO A 308 17.88 14.79 -24.40
N ASP A 309 18.57 15.64 -25.16
CA ASP A 309 18.55 17.10 -24.99
C ASP A 309 17.38 17.77 -25.72
N GLY A 310 16.65 17.03 -26.57
CA GLY A 310 15.63 17.55 -27.46
C GLY A 310 14.18 17.30 -27.00
N VAL A 311 13.98 16.53 -25.93
CA VAL A 311 12.64 16.28 -25.38
C VAL A 311 12.08 17.55 -24.72
N GLU A 312 10.77 17.75 -24.84
CA GLU A 312 10.06 18.92 -24.30
C GLU A 312 9.94 18.78 -22.77
N LEU A 313 10.92 19.30 -22.05
CA LEU A 313 10.98 19.22 -20.60
C LEU A 313 11.77 20.39 -20.00
N GLY A 314 11.27 21.00 -18.92
CA GLY A 314 11.90 22.16 -18.29
C GLY A 314 11.20 23.46 -18.63
N SER A 315 11.95 24.52 -18.94
CA SER A 315 11.41 25.87 -19.15
C SER A 315 10.45 25.95 -20.34
N GLY A 316 9.30 26.58 -20.15
CA GLY A 316 8.28 26.76 -21.19
C GLY A 316 6.95 26.08 -20.82
N LEU A 317 5.85 26.55 -21.40
CA LEU A 317 4.49 26.22 -20.95
C LEU A 317 4.21 24.71 -20.89
N ARG A 318 4.60 23.95 -21.91
CA ARG A 318 4.38 22.49 -21.97
C ARG A 318 5.39 21.71 -21.11
N GLY A 319 6.66 22.10 -21.15
CA GLY A 319 7.72 21.46 -20.35
C GLY A 319 7.47 21.60 -18.84
N GLU A 320 6.98 22.76 -18.39
CA GLU A 320 6.60 23.01 -17.00
C GLU A 320 5.42 22.14 -16.54
N ALA A 321 4.46 21.89 -17.44
CA ALA A 321 3.33 21.00 -17.17
C ALA A 321 3.78 19.54 -16.98
N PHE A 322 4.72 19.05 -17.81
CA PHE A 322 5.33 17.73 -17.59
C PHE A 322 6.10 17.66 -16.26
N GLN A 323 6.83 18.72 -15.89
CA GLN A 323 7.49 18.77 -14.58
C GLN A 323 6.50 18.72 -13.42
N GLU A 324 5.34 19.38 -13.54
CA GLU A 324 4.30 19.33 -12.52
C GLU A 324 3.70 17.92 -12.38
N PHE A 325 3.50 17.23 -13.50
CA PHE A 325 3.14 15.82 -13.48
C PHE A 325 4.21 14.96 -12.79
N GLN A 326 5.48 15.16 -13.10
CA GLN A 326 6.58 14.45 -12.44
C GLN A 326 6.65 14.73 -10.93
N ARG A 327 6.41 15.98 -10.49
CA ARG A 327 6.33 16.32 -9.05
C ARG A 327 5.18 15.59 -8.36
N THR A 328 4.03 15.49 -9.03
CA THR A 328 2.88 14.72 -8.54
C THR A 328 3.23 13.24 -8.37
N VAL A 329 3.90 12.65 -9.37
CA VAL A 329 4.38 11.27 -9.31
C VAL A 329 5.42 11.08 -8.20
N ALA A 330 6.38 12.00 -8.07
CA ALA A 330 7.40 11.96 -7.02
C ALA A 330 6.79 12.04 -5.61
N GLN A 331 5.76 12.86 -5.44
CA GLN A 331 5.01 12.96 -4.19
C GLN A 331 4.36 11.62 -3.84
N LEU A 332 3.68 10.96 -4.78
CA LEU A 332 3.15 9.61 -4.56
C LEU A 332 4.26 8.60 -4.22
N GLY A 333 5.39 8.66 -4.93
CA GLY A 333 6.56 7.81 -4.69
C GLY A 333 7.13 7.96 -3.27
N SER A 334 7.23 9.20 -2.77
CA SER A 334 7.71 9.48 -1.40
C SER A 334 6.83 8.88 -0.30
N GLN A 335 5.59 8.50 -0.63
CA GLN A 335 4.62 7.88 0.27
C GLN A 335 4.58 6.35 0.13
N GLY A 336 5.55 5.74 -0.57
CA GLY A 336 5.68 4.28 -0.68
C GLY A 336 4.96 3.65 -1.87
N VAL A 337 4.46 4.46 -2.81
CA VAL A 337 4.04 3.97 -4.13
C VAL A 337 5.28 3.56 -4.93
N LEU A 338 5.29 2.34 -5.45
CA LEU A 338 6.41 1.84 -6.25
C LEU A 338 6.30 2.42 -7.65
N LEU A 339 7.31 3.15 -8.10
CA LEU A 339 7.36 3.72 -9.44
C LEU A 339 8.09 2.77 -10.37
N ALA A 340 7.53 2.52 -11.55
CA ALA A 340 8.19 1.74 -12.60
C ALA A 340 7.93 2.33 -13.98
N VAL A 341 8.75 1.96 -14.96
CA VAL A 341 8.63 2.40 -16.35
C VAL A 341 8.32 1.22 -17.26
N SER A 342 7.37 1.42 -18.19
CA SER A 342 7.12 0.52 -19.32
C SER A 342 6.99 1.35 -20.58
N SER A 343 8.08 1.44 -21.34
CA SER A 343 8.15 2.33 -22.49
C SER A 343 8.83 1.70 -23.70
N LYS A 344 8.42 2.12 -24.89
CA LYS A 344 8.94 1.65 -26.18
C LYS A 344 10.10 2.54 -26.64
N ASN A 345 11.21 2.43 -25.92
CA ASN A 345 12.46 3.12 -26.23
C ASN A 345 13.65 2.18 -26.08
N ASP A 346 14.83 2.66 -26.50
CA ASP A 346 16.09 2.01 -26.20
C ASP A 346 16.59 2.42 -24.81
N ASP A 347 17.05 1.44 -24.03
CA ASP A 347 17.46 1.60 -22.63
C ASP A 347 18.55 2.66 -22.41
N GLY A 348 19.60 2.66 -23.26
CA GLY A 348 20.72 3.60 -23.13
C GLY A 348 20.33 5.09 -23.19
N PRO A 349 19.61 5.55 -24.23
CA PRO A 349 19.05 6.91 -24.29
C PRO A 349 18.14 7.26 -23.10
N VAL A 350 17.32 6.32 -22.63
CA VAL A 350 16.42 6.54 -21.49
C VAL A 350 17.24 6.82 -20.23
N GLY A 351 18.22 5.96 -19.90
CA GLY A 351 19.09 6.14 -18.74
C GLY A 351 19.83 7.48 -18.76
N ARG A 352 20.36 7.90 -19.93
CA ARG A 352 21.00 9.22 -20.08
C ARG A 352 20.05 10.39 -19.81
N THR A 353 18.79 10.26 -20.22
CA THR A 353 17.78 11.32 -20.03
C THR A 353 17.39 11.42 -18.56
N LEU A 354 17.07 10.29 -17.92
CA LEU A 354 16.68 10.24 -16.50
C LEU A 354 17.80 10.74 -15.57
N SER A 355 19.06 10.35 -15.85
CA SER A 355 20.21 10.73 -15.05
C SER A 355 20.69 12.16 -15.33
N GLY A 356 20.72 12.58 -16.60
CA GLY A 356 21.45 13.77 -17.04
C GLY A 356 20.60 14.99 -17.39
N HIS A 357 19.32 14.82 -17.74
CA HIS A 357 18.54 15.96 -18.24
C HIS A 357 18.20 16.94 -17.09
N PRO A 358 18.47 18.26 -17.25
CA PRO A 358 18.30 19.24 -16.17
C PRO A 358 16.82 19.47 -15.83
N GLY A 359 15.93 19.28 -16.80
CA GLY A 359 14.48 19.41 -16.61
C GLY A 359 13.81 18.23 -15.90
N MET A 360 14.51 17.10 -15.69
CA MET A 360 13.94 15.94 -15.01
C MET A 360 13.82 16.18 -13.50
N VAL A 361 12.63 15.91 -12.97
CA VAL A 361 12.36 15.87 -11.53
C VAL A 361 12.59 14.45 -11.02
N LEU A 362 11.99 13.46 -11.70
CA LEU A 362 12.21 12.04 -11.41
C LEU A 362 13.57 11.60 -11.94
N ARG A 363 14.27 10.77 -11.19
CA ARG A 363 15.57 10.19 -11.51
C ARG A 363 15.48 8.68 -11.62
N GLU A 364 16.49 8.08 -12.21
CA GLU A 364 16.57 6.62 -12.39
C GLU A 364 16.35 5.88 -11.07
N ASP A 365 16.96 6.38 -9.98
CA ASP A 365 16.86 5.79 -8.63
C ASP A 365 15.47 5.88 -7.99
N ASP A 366 14.56 6.71 -8.52
CA ASP A 366 13.18 6.80 -8.05
C ASP A 366 12.33 5.60 -8.52
N PHE A 367 12.79 4.91 -9.57
CA PHE A 367 12.09 3.76 -10.12
C PHE A 367 12.62 2.45 -9.56
N VAL A 368 11.72 1.56 -9.14
CA VAL A 368 12.08 0.20 -8.73
C VAL A 368 12.38 -0.71 -9.92
N ARG A 369 11.89 -0.34 -11.11
CA ARG A 369 12.14 -1.05 -12.36
C ARG A 369 11.94 -0.15 -13.57
N ILE A 370 12.85 -0.24 -14.53
CA ILE A 370 12.74 0.43 -15.82
C ILE A 370 12.75 -0.62 -16.92
N ASN A 371 11.64 -0.77 -17.62
CA ASN A 371 11.55 -1.60 -18.82
C ASN A 371 11.43 -0.68 -20.05
N ALA A 372 12.58 -0.22 -20.55
CA ALA A 372 12.71 0.52 -21.81
C ALA A 372 13.13 -0.45 -22.92
N ASN A 373 12.15 -0.98 -23.66
CA ASN A 373 12.39 -1.94 -24.75
C ASN A 373 11.21 -2.00 -25.73
N TRP A 374 11.40 -2.71 -26.83
CA TRP A 374 10.39 -2.83 -27.90
C TRP A 374 9.36 -3.95 -27.70
N LYS A 375 9.28 -4.56 -26.51
CA LYS A 375 8.22 -5.55 -26.19
C LYS A 375 6.87 -4.86 -26.04
N ALA A 376 5.79 -5.64 -26.10
CA ALA A 376 4.46 -5.10 -25.85
C ALA A 376 4.32 -4.66 -24.38
N LYS A 377 3.67 -3.52 -24.11
CA LYS A 377 3.61 -2.95 -22.76
C LYS A 377 2.93 -3.88 -21.76
N HIS A 378 1.90 -4.61 -22.18
CA HIS A 378 1.25 -5.61 -21.32
C HIS A 378 2.18 -6.77 -20.91
N ASP A 379 3.15 -7.16 -21.74
CA ASP A 379 4.15 -8.17 -21.35
C ASP A 379 5.19 -7.57 -20.39
N ASN A 380 5.60 -6.32 -20.61
CA ASN A 380 6.45 -5.60 -19.67
C ASN A 380 5.78 -5.44 -18.29
N LEU A 381 4.47 -5.18 -18.24
CA LEU A 381 3.73 -5.12 -16.98
C LEU A 381 3.72 -6.48 -16.25
N ARG A 382 3.56 -7.60 -16.97
CA ARG A 382 3.67 -8.94 -16.38
C ARG A 382 5.06 -9.24 -15.85
N ASP A 383 6.10 -8.82 -16.57
CA ASP A 383 7.50 -8.94 -16.12
C ASP A 383 7.73 -8.14 -14.82
N ILE A 384 7.29 -6.88 -14.78
CA ILE A 384 7.39 -6.05 -13.57
C ILE A 384 6.63 -6.69 -12.40
N ALA A 385 5.39 -7.15 -12.62
CA ALA A 385 4.60 -7.84 -11.59
C ALA A 385 5.30 -9.09 -11.05
N THR A 386 5.90 -9.89 -11.94
CA THR A 386 6.64 -11.11 -11.57
C THR A 386 7.88 -10.79 -10.74
N ARG A 387 8.69 -9.82 -11.17
CA ARG A 387 9.92 -9.40 -10.47
C ARG A 387 9.63 -8.80 -9.10
N LEU A 388 8.55 -8.02 -8.99
CA LEU A 388 8.10 -7.48 -7.71
C LEU A 388 7.32 -8.50 -6.86
N GLY A 389 6.96 -9.68 -7.38
CA GLY A 389 6.12 -10.62 -6.66
C GLY A 389 4.75 -10.04 -6.24
N LEU A 390 4.21 -9.11 -7.04
CA LEU A 390 2.94 -8.42 -6.79
C LEU A 390 1.91 -8.80 -7.86
N GLY A 391 0.63 -8.90 -7.46
CA GLY A 391 -0.47 -9.12 -8.39
C GLY A 391 -0.73 -7.91 -9.27
N LEU A 392 -1.18 -8.13 -10.51
CA LEU A 392 -1.53 -7.07 -11.47
C LEU A 392 -2.69 -6.18 -10.99
N ASP A 393 -3.53 -6.70 -10.10
CA ASP A 393 -4.55 -5.96 -9.36
C ASP A 393 -3.97 -4.93 -8.37
N SER A 394 -2.65 -4.82 -8.24
CA SER A 394 -1.98 -3.74 -7.51
C SER A 394 -1.40 -2.64 -8.40
N PHE A 395 -1.63 -2.69 -9.72
CA PHE A 395 -0.97 -1.80 -10.68
C PHE A 395 -1.91 -0.72 -11.23
N VAL A 396 -1.36 0.47 -11.40
CA VAL A 396 -1.89 1.56 -12.22
C VAL A 396 -0.94 1.78 -13.39
N PHE A 397 -1.45 1.86 -14.61
CA PHE A 397 -0.69 2.13 -15.81
C PHE A 397 -1.10 3.46 -16.43
N VAL A 398 -0.13 4.33 -16.70
CA VAL A 398 -0.34 5.66 -17.31
C VAL A 398 0.39 5.75 -18.64
N ASP A 399 -0.33 6.17 -19.67
CA ASP A 399 0.16 6.26 -21.05
C ASP A 399 -0.74 7.23 -21.84
N ASP A 400 -0.17 7.93 -22.82
CA ASP A 400 -0.90 8.85 -23.70
C ASP A 400 -1.53 8.13 -24.92
N SER A 401 -0.92 7.01 -25.33
CA SER A 401 -1.28 6.23 -26.50
C SER A 401 -2.57 5.44 -26.28
N LEU A 402 -3.61 5.83 -27.02
CA LEU A 402 -4.88 5.10 -27.09
C LEU A 402 -4.72 3.61 -27.39
N PHE A 403 -3.77 3.27 -28.26
CA PHE A 403 -3.51 1.90 -28.66
C PHE A 403 -2.96 1.08 -27.49
N GLU A 404 -1.94 1.60 -26.80
CA GLU A 404 -1.32 0.90 -25.67
C GLU A 404 -2.27 0.81 -24.47
N CYS A 405 -2.96 1.91 -24.12
CA CYS A 405 -3.99 1.89 -23.08
C CYS A 405 -5.09 0.87 -23.39
N GLY A 406 -5.58 0.83 -24.63
CA GLY A 406 -6.63 -0.10 -25.05
C GLY A 406 -6.18 -1.55 -25.01
N LEU A 407 -4.94 -1.82 -25.44
CA LEU A 407 -4.35 -3.16 -25.41
C LEU A 407 -4.11 -3.65 -23.99
N VAL A 408 -3.62 -2.79 -23.09
CA VAL A 408 -3.46 -3.14 -21.67
C VAL A 408 -4.81 -3.39 -21.02
N ALA A 409 -5.81 -2.54 -21.24
CA ALA A 409 -7.16 -2.72 -20.68
C ALA A 409 -7.84 -4.02 -21.15
N ASP A 410 -7.60 -4.45 -22.39
CA ASP A 410 -8.13 -5.71 -22.93
C ASP A 410 -7.38 -6.95 -22.42
N ARG A 411 -6.03 -6.88 -22.37
CA ARG A 411 -5.18 -8.03 -22.05
C ARG A 411 -4.96 -8.24 -20.55
N LEU A 412 -5.05 -7.17 -19.76
CA LEU A 412 -4.81 -7.12 -18.32
C LEU A 412 -5.93 -6.32 -17.62
N PRO A 413 -7.19 -6.82 -17.61
CA PRO A 413 -8.34 -6.10 -17.04
C PRO A 413 -8.20 -5.79 -15.54
N GLU A 414 -7.28 -6.44 -14.83
CA GLU A 414 -6.97 -6.20 -13.42
C GLU A 414 -6.18 -4.91 -13.21
N VAL A 415 -5.43 -4.45 -14.22
CA VAL A 415 -4.61 -3.23 -14.16
C VAL A 415 -5.52 -2.01 -14.33
N ALA A 416 -5.43 -1.04 -13.43
CA ALA A 416 -6.10 0.23 -13.62
C ALA A 416 -5.37 1.04 -14.70
N VAL A 417 -6.07 1.42 -15.77
CA VAL A 417 -5.48 2.21 -16.86
C VAL A 417 -5.94 3.66 -16.76
N VAL A 418 -5.00 4.58 -16.62
CA VAL A 418 -5.21 6.03 -16.66
C VAL A 418 -4.64 6.53 -17.97
N ARG A 419 -5.51 6.85 -18.91
CA ARG A 419 -5.08 7.52 -20.13
C ARG A 419 -4.82 8.99 -19.83
N VAL A 420 -3.64 9.47 -20.20
CA VAL A 420 -3.36 10.91 -20.33
C VAL A 420 -3.51 11.32 -21.79
N ASP A 421 -3.78 12.59 -22.07
CA ASP A 421 -3.97 13.07 -23.46
C ASP A 421 -2.79 13.94 -23.91
N ALA A 422 -2.94 14.67 -25.02
CA ALA A 422 -1.86 15.51 -25.52
C ALA A 422 -1.64 16.80 -24.71
N GLU A 423 -2.50 17.09 -23.72
CA GLU A 423 -2.43 18.25 -22.85
C GLU A 423 -1.76 17.89 -21.51
N PRO A 424 -0.44 18.11 -21.36
CA PRO A 424 0.30 17.75 -20.15
C PRO A 424 -0.25 18.38 -18.88
N ALA A 425 -0.90 19.54 -18.97
CA ALA A 425 -1.51 20.20 -17.81
C ALA A 425 -2.66 19.37 -17.17
N LEU A 426 -3.22 18.41 -17.89
CA LEU A 426 -4.30 17.54 -17.41
C LEU A 426 -3.80 16.19 -16.86
N HIS A 427 -2.51 15.88 -16.98
CA HIS A 427 -1.97 14.57 -16.57
C HIS A 427 -2.09 14.33 -15.06
N ALA A 428 -1.70 15.31 -14.25
CA ALA A 428 -1.78 15.20 -12.79
C ALA A 428 -3.25 15.06 -12.30
N PRO A 429 -4.20 15.91 -12.72
CA PRO A 429 -5.61 15.69 -12.42
C PRO A 429 -6.13 14.32 -12.88
N ALA A 430 -5.73 13.84 -14.05
CA ALA A 430 -6.17 12.53 -14.56
C ALA A 430 -5.69 11.37 -13.66
N LEU A 431 -4.42 11.40 -13.22
CA LEU A 431 -3.84 10.40 -12.32
C LEU A 431 -4.51 10.40 -10.94
N LEU A 432 -4.74 11.57 -10.36
CA LEU A 432 -5.25 11.71 -9.00
C LEU A 432 -6.76 11.46 -8.89
N ALA A 433 -7.51 11.56 -9.98
CA ALA A 433 -8.96 11.60 -9.94
C ALA A 433 -9.65 10.38 -9.31
N ASP A 434 -9.01 9.21 -9.28
CA ASP A 434 -9.61 7.94 -8.82
C ASP A 434 -9.06 7.43 -7.48
N GLY A 435 -8.14 8.17 -6.84
CA GLY A 435 -7.62 7.81 -5.51
C GLY A 435 -6.98 6.42 -5.44
N TRP A 436 -6.38 5.93 -6.54
CA TRP A 436 -5.96 4.52 -6.66
C TRP A 436 -5.01 4.06 -5.53
N PHE A 437 -4.29 4.99 -4.91
CA PHE A 437 -3.30 4.75 -3.87
C PHE A 437 -3.78 5.16 -2.46
N ASP A 438 -5.07 5.47 -2.28
CA ASP A 438 -5.62 5.91 -0.99
C ASP A 438 -5.41 4.85 0.10
N LEU A 439 -4.94 5.28 1.27
CA LEU A 439 -4.77 4.46 2.47
C LEU A 439 -5.44 5.16 3.67
N PHE A 440 -5.92 4.38 4.64
CA PHE A 440 -6.41 4.95 5.91
C PHE A 440 -5.27 5.52 6.75
N GLU A 441 -4.13 4.84 6.74
CA GLU A 441 -2.96 5.20 7.51
C GLU A 441 -1.72 4.80 6.72
N LEU A 442 -0.72 5.69 6.69
CA LEU A 442 0.57 5.46 6.09
C LEU A 442 1.53 4.95 7.18
N THR A 443 2.13 3.78 6.98
CA THR A 443 3.05 3.19 7.96
C THR A 443 4.51 3.40 7.58
N GLU A 444 5.43 3.30 8.55
CA GLU A 444 6.88 3.30 8.27
C GLU A 444 7.28 2.18 7.28
N ALA A 445 6.63 1.02 7.38
CA ALA A 445 6.84 -0.09 6.46
C ALA A 445 6.47 0.27 5.01
N ASP A 446 5.52 1.17 4.80
CA ASP A 446 5.13 1.66 3.47
C ASP A 446 6.17 2.65 2.93
N LEU A 447 6.66 3.57 3.77
CA LEU A 447 7.70 4.53 3.40
C LEU A 447 9.02 3.84 2.97
N GLU A 448 9.40 2.78 3.68
CA GLU A 448 10.62 2.02 3.37
C GLU A 448 10.45 1.04 2.18
N ARG A 449 9.22 0.87 1.67
CA ARG A 449 8.88 -0.19 0.70
C ARG A 449 9.73 -0.09 -0.56
N ALA A 450 9.84 1.09 -1.16
CA ALA A 450 10.60 1.29 -2.40
C ALA A 450 12.08 0.93 -2.26
N GLY A 451 12.69 1.25 -1.11
CA GLY A 451 14.09 0.88 -0.82
C GLY A 451 14.27 -0.63 -0.76
N ARG A 452 13.38 -1.35 -0.07
CA ARG A 452 13.43 -2.82 0.02
C ARG A 452 13.33 -3.49 -1.34
N TYR A 453 12.44 -3.01 -2.21
CA TYR A 453 12.30 -3.54 -3.57
C TYR A 453 13.53 -3.28 -4.44
N ARG A 454 14.14 -2.09 -4.37
CA ARG A 454 15.40 -1.79 -5.08
C ARG A 454 16.53 -2.69 -4.62
N THR A 455 16.72 -2.83 -3.30
CA THR A 455 17.73 -3.73 -2.73
C THR A 455 17.53 -5.18 -3.20
N GLU A 456 16.30 -5.67 -3.25
CA GLU A 456 16.03 -7.03 -3.71
C GLU A 456 16.20 -7.20 -5.22
N ALA A 457 15.82 -6.21 -6.03
CA ALA A 457 16.05 -6.22 -7.47
C ALA A 457 17.55 -6.26 -7.80
N LEU A 458 18.36 -5.41 -7.16
CA LEU A 458 19.82 -5.41 -7.30
C LEU A 458 20.43 -6.76 -6.91
N ARG A 459 19.88 -7.43 -5.89
CA ARG A 459 20.30 -8.78 -5.50
C ARG A 459 19.96 -9.82 -6.56
N GLN A 460 18.77 -9.75 -7.15
CA GLN A 460 18.36 -10.68 -8.19
C GLN A 460 19.20 -10.51 -9.46
N GLU A 461 19.41 -9.27 -9.92
CA GLU A 461 20.27 -8.98 -11.08
C GLU A 461 21.70 -9.46 -10.84
N PHE A 462 22.27 -9.15 -9.67
CA PHE A 462 23.61 -9.63 -9.33
C PHE A 462 23.70 -11.16 -9.30
N ARG A 463 22.64 -11.87 -8.89
CA ARG A 463 22.57 -13.34 -8.96
C ARG A 463 22.49 -13.85 -10.39
N GLU A 464 21.73 -13.18 -11.26
CA GLU A 464 21.59 -13.54 -12.68
C GLU A 464 22.90 -13.32 -13.45
N ASP A 465 23.65 -12.28 -13.10
CA ASP A 465 24.93 -11.93 -13.74
C ASP A 465 26.12 -12.80 -13.26
N THR A 466 26.03 -13.41 -12.08
CA THR A 466 27.09 -14.27 -11.53
C THR A 466 26.97 -15.72 -12.02
N GLY A 467 28.01 -16.24 -12.68
CA GLY A 467 28.00 -17.56 -13.32
C GLY A 467 28.10 -18.75 -12.35
N SER A 468 28.56 -18.52 -11.11
CA SER A 468 28.63 -19.54 -10.06
C SER A 468 28.25 -19.01 -8.68
N TYR A 469 27.85 -19.92 -7.78
CA TYR A 469 27.51 -19.56 -6.38
C TYR A 469 28.70 -18.95 -5.62
N GLN A 470 29.93 -19.37 -5.93
CA GLN A 470 31.13 -18.86 -5.27
C GLN A 470 31.44 -17.41 -5.69
N GLU A 471 31.35 -17.11 -6.98
CA GLU A 471 31.49 -15.73 -7.50
C GLU A 471 30.43 -14.78 -6.92
N TYR A 472 29.21 -15.29 -6.74
CA TYR A 472 28.15 -14.58 -6.06
C TYR A 472 28.51 -14.24 -4.61
N LEU A 473 29.02 -15.22 -3.83
CA LEU A 473 29.44 -14.99 -2.44
C LEU A 473 30.60 -13.99 -2.33
N GLU A 474 31.58 -14.07 -3.23
CA GLU A 474 32.72 -13.14 -3.28
C GLU A 474 32.29 -11.72 -3.62
N GLY A 475 31.43 -11.54 -4.62
CA GLY A 475 30.98 -10.21 -5.02
C GLY A 475 29.89 -9.60 -4.11
N LEU A 476 29.31 -10.35 -3.17
CA LEU A 476 28.44 -9.78 -2.13
C LEU A 476 29.19 -8.82 -1.20
N GLY A 477 30.50 -9.02 -1.03
CA GLY A 477 31.32 -8.21 -0.13
C GLY A 477 30.80 -8.24 1.32
N ILE A 478 30.49 -9.44 1.82
CA ILE A 478 29.88 -9.60 3.13
C ILE A 478 30.85 -9.15 4.22
N GLU A 479 30.41 -8.29 5.11
CA GLU A 479 31.17 -7.84 6.27
C GLU A 479 30.45 -8.25 7.55
N VAL A 480 31.17 -8.93 8.44
CA VAL A 480 30.67 -9.44 9.72
C VAL A 480 31.40 -8.73 10.84
N ALA A 481 30.66 -8.15 11.76
CA ALA A 481 31.18 -7.52 12.96
C ALA A 481 30.77 -8.29 14.22
N LEU A 482 31.76 -8.64 15.04
CA LEU A 482 31.58 -9.33 16.32
C LEU A 482 32.00 -8.40 17.47
N ARG A 483 31.05 -8.00 18.31
CA ARG A 483 31.29 -7.09 19.43
C ARG A 483 30.36 -7.40 20.60
N PRO A 484 30.74 -7.06 21.85
CA PRO A 484 29.78 -7.02 22.96
C PRO A 484 28.54 -6.18 22.59
N PRO A 485 27.32 -6.63 22.95
CA PRO A 485 26.13 -5.80 22.79
C PRO A 485 26.18 -4.62 23.76
N ASP A 486 25.63 -3.47 23.34
CA ASP A 486 25.32 -2.38 24.27
C ASP A 486 23.96 -2.59 24.97
N ASP A 487 23.65 -1.74 25.94
CA ASP A 487 22.41 -1.82 26.73
C ASP A 487 21.14 -1.75 25.86
N THR A 488 21.19 -1.07 24.70
CA THR A 488 20.07 -0.95 23.78
C THR A 488 19.84 -2.22 22.96
N GLU A 489 20.87 -3.07 22.83
CA GLU A 489 20.85 -4.28 22.03
C GLU A 489 20.47 -5.54 22.80
N LEU A 490 20.55 -5.53 24.14
CA LEU A 490 20.17 -6.66 25.00
C LEU A 490 18.75 -7.17 24.69
N GLY A 491 17.82 -6.25 24.42
CA GLY A 491 16.45 -6.56 24.00
C GLY A 491 16.40 -7.37 22.69
N ARG A 492 17.22 -7.01 21.70
CA ARG A 492 17.28 -7.70 20.40
C ARG A 492 17.99 -9.04 20.50
N VAL A 493 19.05 -9.15 21.32
CA VAL A 493 19.73 -10.42 21.58
C VAL A 493 18.77 -11.43 22.22
N SER A 494 18.03 -11.00 23.25
CA SER A 494 16.96 -11.80 23.86
C SER A 494 15.95 -12.28 22.81
N GLN A 495 15.42 -11.38 21.98
CA GLN A 495 14.49 -11.74 20.90
C GLN A 495 15.05 -12.79 19.94
N LEU A 496 16.34 -12.71 19.58
CA LEU A 496 16.98 -13.71 18.74
C LEU A 496 17.01 -15.08 19.42
N THR A 497 17.40 -15.15 20.70
CA THR A 497 17.39 -16.42 21.44
C THR A 497 15.98 -16.99 21.55
N LEU A 498 14.94 -16.15 21.66
CA LEU A 498 13.54 -16.58 21.81
C LEU A 498 12.92 -17.06 20.49
N ARG A 499 13.22 -16.41 19.36
CA ARG A 499 12.53 -16.64 18.08
C ARG A 499 13.28 -17.56 17.12
N THR A 500 14.59 -17.69 17.26
CA THR A 500 15.42 -18.45 16.32
C THR A 500 15.46 -19.93 16.68
N ASN A 501 15.14 -20.80 15.71
CA ASN A 501 15.03 -22.24 15.95
C ASN A 501 15.89 -23.12 15.04
N GLN A 502 16.39 -22.59 13.92
CA GLN A 502 17.14 -23.39 12.93
C GLN A 502 18.62 -23.47 13.33
N PHE A 503 19.36 -22.35 13.25
CA PHE A 503 20.72 -22.29 13.80
C PHE A 503 20.67 -21.78 15.23
N HIS A 504 20.39 -22.70 16.13
CA HIS A 504 20.43 -22.46 17.57
C HIS A 504 21.02 -23.70 18.23
N LEU A 505 22.33 -23.69 18.44
CA LEU A 505 23.07 -24.93 18.74
C LEU A 505 22.75 -25.49 20.12
N ALA A 506 22.49 -24.65 21.12
CA ALA A 506 22.18 -25.09 22.48
C ALA A 506 20.70 -24.88 22.88
N THR A 507 19.91 -24.22 22.04
CA THR A 507 18.47 -23.94 22.21
C THR A 507 18.06 -23.15 23.46
N GLU A 508 19.01 -22.47 24.12
CA GLU A 508 18.72 -21.67 25.32
C GLU A 508 17.89 -20.43 25.02
N ARG A 509 16.80 -20.27 25.76
CA ARG A 509 15.86 -19.16 25.62
C ARG A 509 16.08 -18.16 26.76
N LEU A 510 16.65 -17.01 26.43
CA LEU A 510 17.08 -16.04 27.42
C LEU A 510 16.25 -14.77 27.31
N GLN A 511 15.60 -14.42 28.41
CA GLN A 511 14.95 -13.14 28.58
C GLN A 511 16.01 -12.04 28.78
N VAL A 512 15.60 -10.79 28.58
CA VAL A 512 16.50 -9.62 28.67
C VAL A 512 17.32 -9.61 29.98
N PRO A 513 16.72 -9.85 31.18
CA PRO A 513 17.50 -9.88 32.42
C PRO A 513 18.58 -10.97 32.44
N GLN A 514 18.33 -12.12 31.80
CA GLN A 514 19.28 -13.24 31.75
C GLN A 514 20.43 -12.93 30.79
N VAL A 515 20.17 -12.26 29.67
CA VAL A 515 21.23 -11.80 28.74
C VAL A 515 22.11 -10.74 29.41
N ALA A 516 21.50 -9.80 30.16
CA ALA A 516 22.21 -8.79 30.93
C ALA A 516 23.09 -9.45 31.99
N GLU A 517 22.52 -10.33 32.81
CA GLU A 517 23.24 -11.08 33.82
C GLU A 517 24.42 -11.86 33.23
N TRP A 518 24.25 -12.45 32.05
CA TRP A 518 25.34 -13.16 31.37
C TRP A 518 26.47 -12.24 30.93
N SER A 519 26.14 -11.02 30.51
CA SER A 519 27.11 -10.00 30.07
C SER A 519 27.88 -9.40 31.25
N GLU A 520 27.31 -9.40 32.45
CA GLU A 520 27.89 -8.82 33.66
C GLU A 520 28.69 -9.84 34.50
N ARG A 521 28.41 -11.14 34.34
CA ARG A 521 29.07 -12.20 35.10
C ARG A 521 30.57 -12.29 34.75
N PRO A 522 31.47 -12.31 35.75
CA PRO A 522 32.90 -12.54 35.51
C PRO A 522 33.16 -13.82 34.73
N GLY A 523 34.12 -13.78 33.81
CA GLY A 523 34.47 -14.91 32.95
C GLY A 523 33.44 -15.26 31.87
N HIS A 524 32.42 -14.44 31.65
CA HIS A 524 31.41 -14.64 30.61
C HIS A 524 31.41 -13.50 29.60
N HIS A 525 31.13 -13.81 28.33
CA HIS A 525 30.97 -12.84 27.26
C HIS A 525 29.72 -13.13 26.44
N VAL A 526 28.98 -12.07 26.13
CA VAL A 526 27.96 -12.09 25.09
C VAL A 526 28.50 -11.30 23.91
N ILE A 527 28.50 -11.91 22.73
CA ILE A 527 29.02 -11.29 21.50
C ILE A 527 27.89 -11.22 20.49
N ALA A 528 27.46 -10.01 20.15
CA ALA A 528 26.49 -9.76 19.11
C ALA A 528 27.14 -9.90 17.73
N VAL A 529 26.47 -10.63 16.84
CA VAL A 529 26.85 -10.80 15.44
C VAL A 529 26.06 -9.80 14.60
N ARG A 530 26.76 -8.92 13.90
CA ARG A 530 26.17 -8.00 12.92
C ARG A 530 26.71 -8.32 11.53
N ALA A 531 25.87 -8.20 10.51
CA ALA A 531 26.27 -8.47 9.14
C ALA A 531 25.75 -7.38 8.20
N ARG A 532 26.56 -6.99 7.23
CA ARG A 532 26.18 -6.13 6.10
C ARG A 532 26.72 -6.72 4.80
N ASP A 533 26.06 -6.46 3.70
CA ASP A 533 26.55 -6.76 2.35
C ASP A 533 26.44 -5.50 1.47
N ARG A 534 26.90 -5.59 0.22
CA ARG A 534 26.85 -4.46 -0.72
C ARG A 534 25.46 -3.89 -0.98
N PHE A 535 24.40 -4.62 -0.60
CA PHE A 535 23.01 -4.24 -0.84
C PHE A 535 22.32 -3.69 0.42
N GLY A 536 22.94 -3.79 1.60
CA GLY A 536 22.43 -3.17 2.82
C GLY A 536 22.93 -3.79 4.12
N ASP A 537 22.53 -3.16 5.23
CA ASP A 537 22.82 -3.60 6.59
C ASP A 537 21.73 -4.59 7.08
N HIS A 538 22.13 -5.79 7.50
CA HIS A 538 21.24 -6.78 8.09
C HIS A 538 21.08 -6.59 9.61
N GLY A 539 21.83 -5.66 10.20
CA GLY A 539 21.87 -5.34 11.60
C GLY A 539 22.31 -6.51 12.46
N LEU A 540 21.76 -6.59 13.68
CA LEU A 540 22.00 -7.70 14.60
C LEU A 540 21.33 -8.99 14.07
N VAL A 541 22.15 -9.98 13.71
CA VAL A 541 21.75 -11.24 13.06
C VAL A 541 22.05 -12.48 13.91
N GLY A 542 22.83 -12.36 14.98
CA GLY A 542 23.16 -13.47 15.86
C GLY A 542 23.72 -13.06 17.20
N ALA A 543 23.95 -14.06 18.05
CA ALA A 543 24.69 -13.90 19.30
C ALA A 543 25.47 -15.18 19.64
N LEU A 544 26.67 -15.00 20.19
CA LEU A 544 27.48 -16.04 20.80
C LEU A 544 27.53 -15.78 22.31
N PHE A 545 27.48 -16.85 23.08
CA PHE A 545 27.58 -16.79 24.51
C PHE A 545 28.72 -17.69 24.98
N LEU A 546 29.73 -17.05 25.55
CA LEU A 546 31.02 -17.63 25.84
C LEU A 546 31.29 -17.61 27.33
N ARG A 547 31.97 -18.63 27.83
CA ARG A 547 32.41 -18.73 29.22
C ARG A 547 33.84 -19.26 29.28
N ARG A 548 34.70 -18.60 30.05
CA ARG A 548 36.04 -19.10 30.35
C ARG A 548 35.98 -20.07 31.52
N ASP A 549 36.52 -21.27 31.32
CA ASP A 549 36.67 -22.31 32.34
C ASP A 549 38.13 -22.76 32.38
N HIS A 550 38.89 -22.19 33.32
CA HIS A 550 40.34 -22.34 33.42
C HIS A 550 41.05 -22.09 32.06
N GLU A 551 41.67 -23.12 31.50
CA GLU A 551 42.38 -23.05 30.22
C GLU A 551 41.48 -23.30 29.00
N THR A 552 40.17 -23.51 29.19
CA THR A 552 39.24 -23.81 28.09
C THR A 552 38.22 -22.68 27.92
N LEU A 553 37.99 -22.26 26.69
CA LEU A 553 36.88 -21.37 26.34
C LEU A 553 35.66 -22.22 25.93
N ARG A 554 34.49 -21.96 26.50
CA ARG A 554 33.27 -22.71 26.21
C ARG A 554 32.25 -21.84 25.47
N ILE A 555 31.67 -22.37 24.40
CA ILE A 555 30.52 -21.81 23.67
C ILE A 555 29.27 -22.47 24.24
N ASP A 556 28.60 -21.77 25.15
CA ASP A 556 27.40 -22.26 25.83
C ASP A 556 26.15 -22.15 24.97
N ASN A 557 26.10 -21.11 24.14
CA ASN A 557 25.05 -20.93 23.15
C ASN A 557 25.55 -20.16 21.92
N PHE A 558 25.03 -20.53 20.75
CA PHE A 558 25.31 -19.89 19.47
C PHE A 558 24.04 -19.86 18.62
N VAL A 559 23.57 -18.66 18.31
CA VAL A 559 22.31 -18.42 17.59
C VAL A 559 22.52 -17.47 16.41
N LEU A 560 21.98 -17.84 15.24
CA LEU A 560 22.01 -17.04 14.01
C LEU A 560 20.65 -17.04 13.31
N SER A 561 20.22 -15.86 12.87
CA SER A 561 18.95 -15.62 12.17
C SER A 561 18.95 -16.21 10.75
N CYS A 562 17.77 -16.62 10.28
CA CYS A 562 17.59 -17.30 8.99
C CYS A 562 17.81 -16.45 7.73
N ARG A 563 17.92 -15.12 7.86
CA ARG A 563 18.15 -14.20 6.74
C ARG A 563 19.61 -14.15 6.24
N VAL A 564 20.53 -14.81 6.95
CA VAL A 564 21.97 -14.80 6.66
C VAL A 564 22.60 -16.19 6.47
N PHE A 565 21.79 -17.25 6.44
CA PHE A 565 22.29 -18.63 6.33
C PHE A 565 23.01 -18.94 5.03
N SER A 566 23.93 -19.92 5.12
CA SER A 566 24.63 -20.51 3.98
C SER A 566 25.49 -19.52 3.20
N ARG A 567 25.91 -18.45 3.89
CA ARG A 567 26.82 -17.42 3.37
C ARG A 567 28.20 -17.47 4.06
N GLY A 568 28.44 -18.46 4.92
CA GLY A 568 29.70 -18.63 5.66
C GLY A 568 29.86 -17.74 6.90
N ILE A 569 28.77 -17.10 7.36
CA ILE A 569 28.80 -16.22 8.55
C ILE A 569 28.96 -17.06 9.83
N GLU A 570 28.31 -18.22 9.87
CA GLU A 570 28.46 -19.24 10.90
C GLU A 570 29.92 -19.68 11.06
N ASP A 571 30.60 -19.95 9.95
CA ASP A 571 31.98 -20.39 9.89
C ASP A 571 32.93 -19.25 10.31
N ALA A 572 32.67 -18.02 9.83
CA ALA A 572 33.44 -16.83 10.21
C ALA A 572 33.34 -16.53 11.71
N CYS A 573 32.14 -16.65 12.30
CA CYS A 573 31.93 -16.51 13.73
C CYS A 573 32.75 -17.52 14.53
N LEU A 574 32.72 -18.79 14.14
CA LEU A 574 33.46 -19.84 14.83
C LEU A 574 34.97 -19.64 14.70
N ALA A 575 35.47 -19.30 13.50
CA ALA A 575 36.88 -18.98 13.29
C ALA A 575 37.35 -17.82 14.17
N ALA A 576 36.51 -16.79 14.34
CA ALA A 576 36.80 -15.66 15.23
C ALA A 576 36.92 -16.09 16.70
N VAL A 577 36.01 -16.97 17.17
CA VAL A 577 36.03 -17.50 18.54
C VAL A 577 37.29 -18.35 18.77
N LEU A 578 37.67 -19.21 17.81
CA LEU A 578 38.89 -20.02 17.90
C LEU A 578 40.15 -19.15 17.95
N ALA A 579 40.22 -18.10 17.12
CA ALA A 579 41.32 -17.14 17.14
C ALA A 579 41.39 -16.40 18.48
N PHE A 580 40.26 -15.86 18.95
CA PHE A 580 40.16 -15.19 20.24
C PHE A 580 40.56 -16.10 21.41
N ALA A 581 40.16 -17.37 21.40
CA ALA A 581 40.55 -18.34 22.42
C ALA A 581 42.07 -18.52 22.47
N ARG A 582 42.71 -18.69 21.30
CA ARG A 582 44.16 -18.85 21.19
C ARG A 582 44.90 -17.59 21.66
N ASP A 583 44.44 -16.41 21.24
CA ASP A 583 45.09 -15.14 21.55
C ASP A 583 44.94 -14.75 23.04
N THR A 584 43.92 -15.30 23.71
CA THR A 584 43.70 -15.18 25.17
C THR A 584 44.24 -16.38 25.96
N GLY A 585 45.12 -17.18 25.36
CA GLY A 585 45.85 -18.26 26.05
C GLY A 585 45.02 -19.47 26.45
N ALA A 586 43.88 -19.74 25.79
CA ALA A 586 43.17 -21.00 25.97
C ALA A 586 43.94 -22.15 25.31
N THR A 587 43.93 -23.32 25.92
CA THR A 587 44.46 -24.56 25.35
C THR A 587 43.41 -25.32 24.53
N ALA A 588 42.11 -25.00 24.69
CA ALA A 588 41.04 -25.55 23.87
C ALA A 588 39.76 -24.70 23.87
N VAL A 589 38.88 -25.00 22.90
CA VAL A 589 37.51 -24.51 22.85
C VAL A 589 36.54 -25.67 22.96
N THR A 590 35.50 -25.55 23.78
CA THR A 590 34.40 -26.51 23.83
C THR A 590 33.12 -25.89 23.31
N GLY A 591 32.35 -26.63 22.51
CA GLY A 591 31.06 -26.22 21.98
C GLY A 591 29.96 -27.13 22.49
N ARG A 592 28.84 -26.55 22.92
CA ARG A 592 27.66 -27.33 23.30
C ARG A 592 26.66 -27.41 22.15
N TYR A 593 26.17 -28.61 21.88
CA TYR A 593 25.06 -28.85 20.96
C TYR A 593 23.94 -29.62 21.68
N LEU A 594 22.73 -29.08 21.67
CA LEU A 594 21.52 -29.72 22.17
C LEU A 594 20.59 -30.00 20.97
N PRO A 595 20.42 -31.28 20.57
CA PRO A 595 19.56 -31.63 19.45
C PRO A 595 18.11 -31.20 19.65
N SER A 596 17.48 -30.75 18.57
CA SER A 596 16.05 -30.45 18.49
C SER A 596 15.54 -30.80 17.09
N PRO A 597 14.22 -30.95 16.89
CA PRO A 597 13.67 -31.22 15.56
C PRO A 597 13.98 -30.15 14.51
N ARG A 598 14.39 -28.94 14.93
CA ARG A 598 14.58 -27.77 14.05
C ARG A 598 16.04 -27.42 13.76
N ASN A 599 17.00 -27.90 14.57
CA ASN A 599 18.43 -27.62 14.39
C ASN A 599 19.24 -28.82 13.85
N THR A 600 18.58 -29.93 13.48
CA THR A 600 19.22 -31.15 12.95
C THR A 600 20.14 -30.89 11.76
N ALA A 601 19.82 -29.90 10.92
CA ALA A 601 20.64 -29.52 9.77
C ALA A 601 22.07 -29.05 10.16
N PHE A 602 22.28 -28.66 11.42
CA PHE A 602 23.55 -28.17 11.95
C PHE A 602 24.16 -29.12 13.00
N ALA A 603 23.69 -30.37 13.07
CA ALA A 603 24.21 -31.36 14.02
C ALA A 603 25.69 -31.68 13.80
N SER A 604 26.17 -31.60 12.55
CA SER A 604 27.57 -31.81 12.19
C SER A 604 28.43 -30.55 12.32
N PHE A 605 27.85 -29.37 12.58
CA PHE A 605 28.53 -28.08 12.45
C PHE A 605 29.88 -28.04 13.18
N TYR A 606 29.95 -28.45 14.45
CA TYR A 606 31.21 -28.47 15.18
C TYR A 606 32.20 -29.52 14.65
N ALA A 607 31.72 -30.70 14.24
CA ALA A 607 32.56 -31.76 13.69
C ALA A 607 33.17 -31.36 12.34
N ASP A 608 32.38 -30.69 11.50
CA ASP A 608 32.82 -30.15 10.21
C ASP A 608 33.92 -29.08 10.37
N HIS A 609 33.98 -28.45 11.55
CA HIS A 609 34.99 -27.47 11.95
C HIS A 609 36.11 -28.05 12.83
N GLY A 610 36.31 -29.37 12.80
CA GLY A 610 37.45 -30.03 13.43
C GLY A 610 37.31 -30.25 14.94
N PHE A 611 36.12 -30.11 15.51
CA PHE A 611 35.91 -30.49 16.90
C PHE A 611 35.67 -32.01 17.03
N ALA A 612 36.26 -32.62 18.05
CA ALA A 612 36.02 -34.00 18.45
C ALA A 612 34.96 -34.08 19.55
N VAL A 613 34.12 -35.12 19.54
CA VAL A 613 33.15 -35.37 20.61
C VAL A 613 33.88 -35.78 21.88
N THR A 614 33.63 -35.09 22.99
CA THR A 614 34.27 -35.36 24.30
C THR A 614 33.36 -35.97 25.34
N GLY A 615 32.05 -35.95 25.14
CA GLY A 615 31.08 -36.57 26.05
C GLY A 615 29.69 -35.93 25.99
N THR A 616 28.80 -36.41 26.84
CA THR A 616 27.45 -35.89 27.06
C THR A 616 27.40 -35.03 28.32
N ASP A 617 26.51 -34.04 28.37
CA ASP A 617 26.31 -33.21 29.56
C ASP A 617 25.68 -34.04 30.71
N PRO A 618 26.29 -34.08 31.91
CA PRO A 618 25.72 -34.78 33.07
C PRO A 618 24.32 -34.28 33.46
N ASP A 619 24.05 -32.99 33.23
CA ASP A 619 22.79 -32.32 33.60
C ASP A 619 21.78 -32.29 32.44
N ALA A 620 22.22 -32.64 31.22
CA ALA A 620 21.39 -32.72 30.02
C ALA A 620 21.88 -33.88 29.12
N PRO A 621 21.38 -35.11 29.31
CA PRO A 621 21.93 -36.31 28.65
C PRO A 621 21.96 -36.24 27.12
N ASP A 622 21.05 -35.46 26.54
CA ASP A 622 20.94 -35.27 25.09
C ASP A 622 21.91 -34.21 24.55
N ALA A 623 22.52 -33.38 25.40
CA ALA A 623 23.51 -32.40 24.99
C ALA A 623 24.87 -33.06 24.77
N VAL A 624 25.47 -32.79 23.62
CA VAL A 624 26.78 -33.28 23.21
C VAL A 624 27.80 -32.15 23.32
N PHE A 625 28.92 -32.44 23.96
CA PHE A 625 30.07 -31.54 24.00
C PHE A 625 31.10 -31.93 22.94
N PHE A 626 31.54 -30.90 22.22
CA PHE A 626 32.57 -30.94 21.21
C PHE A 626 33.79 -30.19 21.74
N ARG A 627 35.01 -30.64 21.44
CA ARG A 627 36.27 -29.98 21.83
C ARG A 627 37.18 -29.80 20.62
N HIS A 628 37.80 -28.63 20.53
CA HIS A 628 38.81 -28.28 19.55
C HIS A 628 40.10 -27.85 20.27
N ASP A 629 41.22 -28.53 20.01
CA ASP A 629 42.50 -28.31 20.70
C ASP A 629 43.36 -27.16 20.11
N LEU A 630 42.77 -26.35 19.22
CA LEU A 630 43.37 -25.13 18.63
C LEU A 630 44.66 -25.35 17.82
N ALA A 631 45.03 -26.59 17.51
CA ALA A 631 46.25 -26.91 16.77
C ALA A 631 46.25 -26.38 15.32
N ALA A 632 45.09 -26.37 14.66
CA ALA A 632 44.93 -25.87 13.29
C ALA A 632 43.50 -25.34 13.04
N PRO A 633 43.12 -24.17 13.60
CA PRO A 633 41.79 -23.61 13.37
C PRO A 633 41.63 -23.24 11.90
N ALA A 634 40.49 -23.61 11.30
CA ALA A 634 40.15 -23.20 9.95
C ALA A 634 40.08 -21.66 9.86
N PRO A 635 40.59 -21.05 8.78
CA PRO A 635 40.44 -19.61 8.58
C PRO A 635 38.97 -19.26 8.31
N ALA A 636 38.60 -18.01 8.59
CA ALA A 636 37.31 -17.48 8.15
C ALA A 636 37.22 -17.58 6.61
N PRO A 637 36.03 -17.83 6.02
CA PRO A 637 35.92 -17.98 4.59
C PRO A 637 36.35 -16.71 3.85
N ALA A 638 37.13 -16.87 2.78
CA ALA A 638 37.85 -15.77 2.13
C ALA A 638 36.95 -14.69 1.51
N HIS A 639 35.69 -15.03 1.22
CA HIS A 639 34.70 -14.10 0.65
C HIS A 639 34.07 -13.16 1.69
N LEU A 640 34.38 -13.32 2.98
CA LEU A 640 33.90 -12.44 4.05
C LEU A 640 35.02 -11.56 4.63
N ARG A 641 34.66 -10.34 4.99
CA ARG A 641 35.48 -9.48 5.86
C ARG A 641 34.99 -9.61 7.29
N LEU A 642 35.86 -10.05 8.18
CA LEU A 642 35.56 -10.23 9.59
C LEU A 642 36.25 -9.13 10.41
N ASP A 643 35.46 -8.38 11.18
CA ASP A 643 35.91 -7.40 12.17
C ASP A 643 35.46 -7.85 13.56
N ALA A 644 36.39 -8.42 14.32
CA ALA A 644 36.10 -9.06 15.60
C ALA A 644 36.81 -8.35 16.76
N ALA A 645 36.02 -7.84 17.70
CA ALA A 645 36.49 -7.21 18.92
C ALA A 645 35.67 -7.71 20.12
N PHE A 646 36.16 -8.78 20.76
CA PHE A 646 35.46 -9.45 21.86
C PHE A 646 35.53 -8.68 23.19
N GLY A 647 36.48 -7.76 23.35
CA GLY A 647 36.76 -7.08 24.61
C GLY A 647 37.54 -7.96 25.61
N PRO A 648 37.93 -7.42 26.77
CA PRO A 648 38.67 -8.16 27.80
C PRO A 648 37.76 -9.14 28.58
N PHE A 649 38.29 -10.29 28.99
CA PHE A 649 37.58 -11.30 29.80
C PHE A 649 37.31 -10.85 31.24
N ASP A 650 38.29 -10.17 31.82
CA ASP A 650 38.21 -9.63 33.17
C ASP A 650 38.18 -8.11 33.06
N GLY A 651 37.27 -7.48 33.79
CA GLY A 651 37.00 -6.06 33.69
C GLY A 651 38.19 -5.19 34.12
N ASP A 652 39.05 -4.83 33.18
CA ASP A 652 39.66 -3.50 33.16
C ASP A 652 38.68 -2.52 32.49
N ARG A 653 37.50 -2.36 33.10
CA ARG A 653 36.72 -1.12 32.96
C ARG A 653 37.22 -0.18 34.05
N ALA A 654 38.35 0.47 33.79
CA ALA A 654 38.81 1.61 34.58
C ALA A 654 37.94 2.84 34.30
#